data_AF-A0A420PZU7-F1
#
_entry.id   AF-A0A420PZU7-F1
#
_cell.length_a   1.000
_cell.length_b   1.000
_cell.length_c   1.000
_cell.angle_alpha   90.00
_cell.angle_beta   90.00
_cell.angle_gamma   90.00
#
_symmetry.space_group_name_H-M   'P 1'
#
loop_
_entity.id
_entity.type
_entity.pdbx_description
1 polymer ?
#
loop_
_entity_poly.entity_id
_entity_poly.type
_entity_poly.pdbx_seq_one_letter_code
_entity_poly.pdbx_strand_id
1 'polypeptide(L)'
;MTDGGDYVQDECWFHGTHVLGIIGAKGDEVEYNVSGVAPDATYELFRIQPCDSSSATQDARLGSLIDAADRGVDIITCSYASLGAWPEDPWTSVADRIAANGTLVFFPAGDRGPGIFTGSSPADGDHVTAVGSVDNSVTPYYTWEATWSTVNNSAAGSFRIVPSSPFNFPNNTKLTVLAPDVPASDNCLPMPDRSSLPDDLSNVVVLSKYNQCWLDAWGGAHFFTEAFNISYVLYYPSKSNASASDGPLFASSDFQNAKGVATVDYDTASMLLAARKEYGSLEISTNAVSNVSYKVNSLSGLLSSKFTGWGPTRRALSMPLFLAPGGNNLSTLPQRFGGLGVLSGTSMSTPFGAGVAALVKQKHPEYSADDIRNAIATTARPVKWNDAKGHTLEFLAPTFQQGGGLVDAWSAVHATTLLSTASLSFNDTAYRATNLTFSIKNIVYADIHIHPTSLEIKPGSSATVSVSVIKEPDLSDAATRVSHFSGYVAIEAEGAANKLTLPYTGLGAPFLVLPAINRDTSILSGYNISNDATMSLIEERIFNCTLNKTMNSPVTFQHSFHPGVKVDLVVQSRDFALSIVDTNSGKEMFVMTRGSSEDPYLSGWTWYYDGTDANYFHLPAGRYHWRAKALKMTGDPEKKEDYDTWESGSWILRIVS
;
A
#
# COMPACT_ATOMS: atom_id res chain seq x y z
N MET A 1 0.93 -7.68 26.60
CA MET A 1 2.29 -7.72 27.18
C MET A 1 2.25 -7.06 28.55
N THR A 2 3.38 -6.94 29.25
CA THR A 2 3.47 -6.15 30.48
C THR A 2 4.56 -5.08 30.36
N ASP A 3 4.25 -3.85 30.79
CA ASP A 3 5.24 -2.78 31.04
C ASP A 3 5.27 -2.53 32.56
N GLY A 4 6.45 -2.55 33.17
CA GLY A 4 6.62 -2.52 34.63
C GLY A 4 5.97 -3.66 35.44
N GLY A 5 5.18 -4.52 34.79
CA GLY A 5 4.29 -5.52 35.40
C GLY A 5 2.81 -5.32 35.07
N ASP A 6 2.40 -4.14 34.59
CA ASP A 6 1.02 -3.82 34.21
C ASP A 6 0.70 -4.27 32.78
N TYR A 7 -0.48 -4.86 32.57
CA TYR A 7 -0.92 -5.37 31.26
C TYR A 7 -1.16 -4.24 30.25
N VAL A 8 -0.24 -4.06 29.30
CA VAL A 8 -0.39 -3.15 28.17
C VAL A 8 -1.08 -3.85 27.00
N GLN A 9 -2.17 -3.22 26.52
CA GLN A 9 -2.95 -3.59 25.33
C GLN A 9 -3.26 -2.30 24.54
N ASP A 10 -3.20 -2.35 23.20
CA ASP A 10 -3.66 -1.23 22.38
C ASP A 10 -5.18 -1.33 22.19
N GLU A 11 -5.92 -0.56 23.00
CA GLU A 11 -7.37 -0.47 22.91
C GLU A 11 -7.86 0.45 21.77
N CYS A 12 -6.96 1.06 21.00
CA CYS A 12 -7.29 1.99 19.92
C CYS A 12 -7.14 1.34 18.54
N TRP A 13 -5.98 0.73 18.25
CA TRP A 13 -5.64 0.21 16.92
C TRP A 13 -5.33 -1.28 16.93
N PHE A 14 -5.88 -2.01 15.95
CA PHE A 14 -5.75 -3.46 15.84
C PHE A 14 -4.48 -3.92 15.09
N HIS A 15 -3.97 -3.09 14.19
CA HIS A 15 -2.91 -3.44 13.22
C HIS A 15 -1.57 -3.80 13.90
N GLY A 16 -1.09 -2.97 14.83
CA GLY A 16 0.19 -3.20 15.52
C GLY A 16 0.23 -4.51 16.33
N THR A 17 -0.90 -4.95 16.87
CA THR A 17 -1.02 -6.25 17.56
C THR A 17 -0.97 -7.43 16.58
N HIS A 18 -1.50 -7.26 15.35
CA HIS A 18 -1.43 -8.27 14.29
C HIS A 18 0.01 -8.45 13.78
N VAL A 19 0.69 -7.33 13.54
CA VAL A 19 2.11 -7.23 13.17
C VAL A 19 2.99 -7.90 14.23
N LEU A 20 2.76 -7.58 15.51
CA LEU A 20 3.50 -8.20 16.62
C LEU A 20 3.27 -9.72 16.68
N GLY A 21 2.03 -10.19 16.53
CA GLY A 21 1.75 -11.62 16.59
C GLY A 21 2.49 -12.43 15.52
N ILE A 22 2.66 -11.87 14.31
CA ILE A 22 3.38 -12.53 13.21
C ILE A 22 4.86 -12.75 13.55
N ILE A 23 5.50 -11.80 14.25
CA ILE A 23 6.89 -11.98 14.67
C ILE A 23 7.01 -12.73 16.01
N GLY A 24 6.06 -12.55 16.93
CA GLY A 24 6.26 -12.85 18.37
C GLY A 24 5.11 -13.52 19.14
N ALA A 25 4.04 -14.01 18.51
CA ALA A 25 2.98 -14.72 19.23
C ALA A 25 3.52 -16.01 19.90
N LYS A 26 3.15 -16.22 21.18
CA LYS A 26 3.69 -17.28 22.05
C LYS A 26 2.99 -18.64 21.89
N GLY A 27 2.76 -19.08 20.66
CA GLY A 27 2.38 -20.47 20.35
C GLY A 27 1.23 -21.02 21.21
N ASP A 28 1.55 -21.93 22.13
CA ASP A 28 0.62 -22.60 23.05
C ASP A 28 -0.05 -21.69 24.11
N GLU A 29 0.45 -20.45 24.30
CA GLU A 29 -0.26 -19.41 25.06
C GLU A 29 -1.41 -18.75 24.26
N VAL A 30 -1.55 -19.06 22.96
CA VAL A 30 -2.49 -18.39 22.03
C VAL A 30 -3.51 -19.37 21.45
N GLU A 31 -4.76 -18.92 21.30
CA GLU A 31 -5.84 -19.72 20.68
C GLU A 31 -5.39 -20.26 19.30
N TYR A 32 -5.68 -21.54 19.02
CA TYR A 32 -5.23 -22.28 17.82
C TYR A 32 -3.70 -22.43 17.64
N ASN A 33 -2.91 -22.24 18.70
CA ASN A 33 -1.44 -22.38 18.70
C ASN A 33 -0.74 -21.42 17.70
N VAL A 34 -1.25 -20.19 17.58
CA VAL A 34 -0.67 -19.17 16.68
C VAL A 34 0.71 -18.76 17.20
N SER A 35 1.76 -19.20 16.52
CA SER A 35 3.16 -18.84 16.80
C SER A 35 3.65 -17.75 15.86
N GLY A 36 4.41 -16.80 16.40
CA GLY A 36 5.25 -15.92 15.61
C GLY A 36 6.46 -16.63 15.00
N VAL A 37 7.18 -15.95 14.12
CA VAL A 37 8.41 -16.46 13.47
C VAL A 37 9.60 -16.56 14.43
N ALA A 38 9.73 -15.66 15.40
CA ALA A 38 10.84 -15.57 16.34
C ALA A 38 10.35 -15.36 17.80
N PRO A 39 9.47 -16.23 18.32
CA PRO A 39 8.63 -15.96 19.50
C PRO A 39 9.41 -15.66 20.78
N ASP A 40 10.66 -16.12 20.91
CA ASP A 40 11.51 -15.91 22.08
C ASP A 40 12.50 -14.72 21.94
N ALA A 41 12.33 -13.87 20.93
CA ALA A 41 12.99 -12.58 20.88
C ALA A 41 12.49 -11.64 21.99
N THR A 42 13.30 -10.64 22.34
CA THR A 42 12.88 -9.51 23.20
C THR A 42 12.29 -8.41 22.31
N TYR A 43 11.17 -7.81 22.72
CA TYR A 43 10.46 -6.79 21.96
C TYR A 43 10.35 -5.48 22.72
N GLU A 44 10.78 -4.39 22.09
CA GLU A 44 10.41 -3.03 22.47
C GLU A 44 9.37 -2.49 21.48
N LEU A 45 8.41 -1.69 21.97
CA LEU A 45 7.29 -1.20 21.17
C LEU A 45 7.17 0.31 21.18
N PHE A 46 7.13 0.89 19.98
CA PHE A 46 7.02 2.33 19.75
C PHE A 46 5.72 2.63 18.99
N ARG A 47 4.69 3.12 19.69
CA ARG A 47 3.39 3.44 19.07
C ARG A 47 3.40 4.83 18.43
N ILE A 48 3.76 4.88 17.15
CA ILE A 48 3.88 6.12 16.36
C ILE A 48 2.55 6.81 16.00
N GLN A 49 1.44 6.07 15.98
CA GLN A 49 0.10 6.60 15.66
C GLN A 49 -0.73 6.72 16.94
N PRO A 50 -1.31 7.90 17.25
CA PRO A 50 -2.14 8.09 18.43
C PRO A 50 -3.59 7.63 18.18
N CYS A 51 -4.41 7.58 19.24
CA CYS A 51 -5.80 7.07 19.16
C CYS A 51 -6.77 7.99 18.40
N ASP A 52 -6.43 9.26 18.29
CA ASP A 52 -7.24 10.38 17.79
C ASP A 52 -6.82 10.85 16.39
N SER A 53 -5.85 10.19 15.76
CA SER A 53 -5.40 10.46 14.40
C SER A 53 -5.36 9.19 13.53
N SER A 54 -5.79 9.31 12.29
CA SER A 54 -5.60 8.30 11.24
C SER A 54 -4.18 8.26 10.67
N SER A 55 -3.26 9.11 11.17
CA SER A 55 -1.85 9.14 10.73
C SER A 55 -0.85 9.46 11.86
N ALA A 56 0.36 8.95 11.70
CA ALA A 56 1.52 9.26 12.54
C ALA A 56 2.23 10.55 12.07
N THR A 57 2.61 11.43 13.03
CA THR A 57 3.39 12.63 12.72
C THR A 57 4.79 12.28 12.19
N GLN A 58 5.50 13.24 11.59
CA GLN A 58 6.89 13.02 11.19
C GLN A 58 7.78 12.88 12.44
N ASP A 59 7.61 13.73 13.46
CA ASP A 59 8.35 13.66 14.73
C ASP A 59 8.23 12.29 15.40
N ALA A 60 7.03 11.71 15.47
CA ALA A 60 6.81 10.39 16.06
C ALA A 60 7.53 9.29 15.26
N ARG A 61 7.54 9.39 13.92
CA ARG A 61 8.20 8.45 13.00
C ARG A 61 9.72 8.54 13.03
N LEU A 62 10.28 9.75 13.20
CA LEU A 62 11.73 9.97 13.32
C LEU A 62 12.23 9.60 14.72
N GLY A 63 11.56 10.11 15.76
CA GLY A 63 11.90 9.87 17.16
C GLY A 63 11.92 8.39 17.52
N SER A 64 10.90 7.61 17.12
CA SER A 64 10.87 6.18 17.40
C SER A 64 12.00 5.38 16.75
N LEU A 65 12.47 5.79 15.56
CA LEU A 65 13.60 5.13 14.91
C LEU A 65 14.91 5.45 15.64
N ILE A 66 15.10 6.71 16.04
CA ILE A 66 16.29 7.17 16.76
C ILE A 66 16.33 6.55 18.16
N ASP A 67 15.24 6.61 18.92
CA ASP A 67 15.13 6.00 20.26
C ASP A 67 15.40 4.50 20.25
N ALA A 68 14.95 3.77 19.22
CA ALA A 68 15.22 2.35 19.07
C ALA A 68 16.70 2.07 18.71
N ALA A 69 17.29 2.89 17.84
CA ALA A 69 18.70 2.76 17.46
C ALA A 69 19.66 3.11 18.61
N ASP A 70 19.38 4.17 19.37
CA ASP A 70 20.17 4.60 20.54
C ASP A 70 20.09 3.59 21.71
N ARG A 71 19.03 2.78 21.77
CA ARG A 71 18.92 1.62 22.67
C ARG A 71 19.71 0.39 22.21
N GLY A 72 20.19 0.37 20.97
CA GLY A 72 21.03 -0.69 20.43
C GLY A 72 20.29 -1.97 20.07
N VAL A 73 19.04 -1.90 19.60
CA VAL A 73 18.29 -3.07 19.13
C VAL A 73 18.94 -3.67 17.88
N ASP A 74 18.99 -5.01 17.77
CA ASP A 74 19.49 -5.71 16.57
C ASP A 74 18.63 -5.38 15.33
N ILE A 75 17.31 -5.29 15.51
CA ILE A 75 16.32 -5.20 14.43
C ILE A 75 15.21 -4.20 14.77
N ILE A 76 14.95 -3.28 13.84
CA ILE A 76 13.77 -2.42 13.78
C ILE A 76 12.85 -2.95 12.68
N THR A 77 11.58 -3.18 13.00
CA THR A 77 10.54 -3.51 12.01
C THR A 77 9.36 -2.56 12.17
N CYS A 78 8.98 -1.88 11.09
CA CYS A 78 7.92 -0.89 11.12
C CYS A 78 6.97 -1.09 9.93
N SER A 79 5.78 -1.62 10.22
CA SER A 79 4.74 -1.89 9.23
C SER A 79 3.86 -0.67 8.95
N TYR A 80 4.49 0.49 8.78
CA TYR A 80 3.86 1.75 8.41
C TYR A 80 4.60 2.32 7.20
N ALA A 81 3.92 3.07 6.35
CA ALA A 81 4.50 3.62 5.13
C ALA A 81 3.87 4.95 4.72
N SER A 82 4.54 5.70 3.86
CA SER A 82 4.09 6.96 3.26
C SER A 82 4.10 6.88 1.73
N LEU A 83 3.25 7.69 1.09
CA LEU A 83 3.18 7.77 -0.36
C LEU A 83 4.33 8.63 -0.87
N GLY A 84 4.93 8.25 -2.01
CA GLY A 84 6.04 8.99 -2.59
C GLY A 84 7.38 8.65 -1.96
N ALA A 85 7.83 7.43 -2.21
CA ALA A 85 9.15 6.92 -1.84
C ALA A 85 10.27 7.67 -2.58
N TRP A 86 10.74 8.77 -1.98
CA TRP A 86 11.95 9.49 -2.37
C TRP A 86 13.02 9.31 -1.29
N PRO A 87 14.24 8.86 -1.61
CA PRO A 87 15.25 8.62 -0.59
C PRO A 87 15.74 9.90 0.11
N GLU A 88 15.49 11.05 -0.51
CA GLU A 88 15.70 12.38 0.08
C GLU A 88 14.54 12.86 0.98
N ASP A 89 13.54 12.03 1.27
CA ASP A 89 12.55 12.32 2.33
C ASP A 89 13.20 12.14 3.72
N PRO A 90 12.83 12.94 4.75
CA PRO A 90 13.49 12.91 6.05
C PRO A 90 13.42 11.55 6.77
N TRP A 91 12.34 10.80 6.58
CA TRP A 91 12.11 9.52 7.25
C TRP A 91 12.96 8.42 6.62
N THR A 92 13.00 8.35 5.29
CA THR A 92 13.91 7.46 4.55
C THR A 92 15.36 7.81 4.85
N SER A 93 15.74 9.09 4.80
CA SER A 93 17.10 9.54 5.10
C SER A 93 17.57 9.25 6.53
N VAL A 94 16.68 9.10 7.52
CA VAL A 94 17.05 8.65 8.88
C VAL A 94 17.07 7.12 9.00
N ALA A 95 16.06 6.44 8.48
CA ALA A 95 15.99 4.97 8.46
C ALA A 95 17.21 4.34 7.75
N ASP A 96 17.60 4.91 6.61
CA ASP A 96 18.71 4.43 5.78
C ASP A 96 20.08 4.63 6.46
N ARG A 97 20.25 5.72 7.22
CA ARG A 97 21.47 5.96 8.02
C ARG A 97 21.58 5.03 9.21
N ILE A 98 20.46 4.74 9.88
CA ILE A 98 20.41 3.75 10.97
C ILE A 98 20.76 2.36 10.42
N ALA A 99 20.23 2.01 9.24
CA ALA A 99 20.54 0.76 8.56
C ALA A 99 22.02 0.66 8.13
N ALA A 100 22.55 1.71 7.50
CA ALA A 100 23.96 1.80 7.10
C ALA A 100 24.94 1.76 8.30
N ASN A 101 24.49 2.12 9.50
CA ASN A 101 25.27 2.03 10.74
C ASN A 101 25.17 0.66 11.43
N GLY A 102 24.49 -0.33 10.83
CA GLY A 102 24.55 -1.74 11.22
C GLY A 102 23.31 -2.30 11.95
N THR A 103 22.27 -1.51 12.19
CA THR A 103 20.96 -2.01 12.65
C THR A 103 20.19 -2.60 11.47
N LEU A 104 19.52 -3.74 11.64
CA LEU A 104 18.62 -4.25 10.59
C LEU A 104 17.31 -3.45 10.60
N VAL A 105 16.95 -2.82 9.49
CA VAL A 105 15.72 -2.01 9.40
C VAL A 105 14.78 -2.57 8.32
N PHE A 106 13.55 -2.90 8.70
CA PHE A 106 12.54 -3.54 7.84
C PHE A 106 11.29 -2.68 7.65
N PHE A 107 10.87 -2.53 6.39
CA PHE A 107 9.68 -1.78 5.99
C PHE A 107 8.87 -2.51 4.91
N PRO A 108 7.54 -2.29 4.85
CA PRO A 108 6.68 -2.85 3.82
C PRO A 108 6.97 -2.21 2.46
N ALA A 109 7.06 -3.04 1.42
CA ALA A 109 7.19 -2.55 0.05
C ALA A 109 5.95 -1.79 -0.47
N GLY A 110 4.85 -1.78 0.30
CA GLY A 110 3.61 -1.07 0.00
C GLY A 110 2.55 -1.97 -0.65
N ASP A 111 1.31 -1.50 -0.63
CA ASP A 111 0.13 -2.29 -1.05
C ASP A 111 -0.60 -1.66 -2.26
N ARG A 112 0.16 -1.03 -3.17
CA ARG A 112 -0.34 -0.30 -4.36
C ARG A 112 -0.04 -0.95 -5.72
N GLY A 113 0.44 -2.18 -5.73
CA GLY A 113 0.66 -2.95 -6.97
C GLY A 113 -0.64 -3.35 -7.69
N PRO A 114 -0.55 -3.82 -8.95
CA PRO A 114 0.68 -4.07 -9.70
C PRO A 114 1.16 -2.86 -10.52
N GLY A 115 2.46 -2.83 -10.83
CA GLY A 115 3.07 -1.84 -11.73
C GLY A 115 4.26 -1.12 -11.10
N ILE A 116 5.26 -0.74 -11.91
CA ILE A 116 6.51 -0.14 -11.42
C ILE A 116 6.30 1.19 -10.68
N PHE A 117 7.20 1.51 -9.75
CA PHE A 117 7.16 2.68 -8.85
C PHE A 117 5.97 2.76 -7.88
N THR A 118 5.24 1.65 -7.68
CA THR A 118 4.14 1.56 -6.71
C THR A 118 4.64 1.37 -5.26
N GLY A 119 5.95 1.17 -5.05
CA GLY A 119 6.55 1.10 -3.73
C GLY A 119 6.55 2.41 -2.95
N SER A 120 6.63 2.29 -1.61
CA SER A 120 6.31 3.34 -0.62
C SER A 120 7.48 3.74 0.27
N SER A 121 7.49 5.00 0.73
CA SER A 121 8.45 5.49 1.73
C SER A 121 8.21 4.76 3.07
N PRO A 122 9.25 4.36 3.82
CA PRO A 122 10.67 4.60 3.58
C PRO A 122 11.41 3.35 3.07
N ALA A 123 10.70 2.45 2.36
CA ALA A 123 11.25 1.17 1.92
C ALA A 123 12.19 1.31 0.69
N ASP A 124 12.34 2.51 0.14
CA ASP A 124 13.11 2.82 -1.06
C ASP A 124 14.55 3.33 -0.80
N GLY A 125 14.97 3.34 0.46
CA GLY A 125 16.39 3.50 0.84
C GLY A 125 17.28 2.35 0.32
N ASP A 126 18.60 2.50 0.50
CA ASP A 126 19.61 1.57 -0.05
C ASP A 126 19.95 0.45 0.94
N HIS A 127 19.95 0.78 2.24
CA HIS A 127 20.33 -0.08 3.36
C HIS A 127 19.12 -0.62 4.14
N VAL A 128 17.96 0.03 4.04
CA VAL A 128 16.68 -0.52 4.54
C VAL A 128 16.28 -1.80 3.79
N THR A 129 15.36 -2.58 4.37
CA THR A 129 14.90 -3.84 3.79
C THR A 129 13.41 -3.79 3.46
N ALA A 130 13.12 -3.54 2.18
CA ALA A 130 11.78 -3.61 1.62
C ALA A 130 11.29 -5.06 1.50
N VAL A 131 10.21 -5.40 2.19
CA VAL A 131 9.60 -6.74 2.12
C VAL A 131 8.28 -6.68 1.33
N GLY A 132 8.21 -7.44 0.24
CA GLY A 132 6.98 -7.64 -0.52
C GLY A 132 6.18 -8.86 -0.04
N SER A 133 4.99 -9.06 -0.63
CA SER A 133 4.04 -10.10 -0.22
C SER A 133 3.90 -11.27 -1.19
N VAL A 134 3.84 -12.49 -0.65
CA VAL A 134 3.16 -13.64 -1.29
C VAL A 134 1.83 -13.94 -0.63
N ASP A 135 0.90 -14.55 -1.37
CA ASP A 135 -0.32 -15.11 -0.80
C ASP A 135 -0.07 -16.51 -0.23
N ASN A 136 -0.68 -16.80 0.92
CA ASN A 136 -0.61 -18.13 1.54
C ASN A 136 -1.16 -19.22 0.62
N SER A 137 -0.51 -20.41 0.64
CA SER A 137 -0.92 -21.60 -0.13
C SER A 137 -2.25 -22.19 0.33
N VAL A 138 -2.59 -21.94 1.59
CA VAL A 138 -3.85 -22.33 2.22
C VAL A 138 -4.30 -21.13 3.06
N THR A 139 -5.42 -20.51 2.70
CA THR A 139 -5.99 -19.40 3.46
C THR A 139 -6.60 -19.93 4.76
N PRO A 140 -6.21 -19.39 5.94
CA PRO A 140 -6.99 -19.55 7.16
C PRO A 140 -8.22 -18.63 7.14
N TYR A 141 -9.33 -19.09 7.71
CA TYR A 141 -10.49 -18.26 8.07
C TYR A 141 -10.75 -18.40 9.56
N TYR A 142 -10.58 -17.31 10.31
CA TYR A 142 -11.01 -17.22 11.70
C TYR A 142 -12.48 -16.80 11.74
N THR A 143 -13.33 -17.64 12.31
CA THR A 143 -14.79 -17.49 12.28
C THR A 143 -15.41 -17.69 13.65
N TRP A 144 -16.52 -17.02 13.94
CA TRP A 144 -17.34 -17.20 15.13
C TRP A 144 -18.71 -17.76 14.74
N GLU A 145 -19.35 -18.52 15.62
CA GLU A 145 -20.70 -19.05 15.41
C GLU A 145 -21.79 -17.99 15.57
N ALA A 146 -22.78 -18.03 14.69
CA ALA A 146 -23.98 -17.23 14.78
C ALA A 146 -25.22 -18.07 14.45
N THR A 147 -26.38 -17.63 14.92
CA THR A 147 -27.68 -18.26 14.61
C THR A 147 -28.62 -17.23 14.05
N TRP A 148 -29.43 -17.63 13.06
CA TRP A 148 -30.57 -16.85 12.58
C TRP A 148 -31.87 -17.55 12.97
N SER A 149 -32.92 -16.76 13.15
CA SER A 149 -34.27 -17.24 13.47
C SER A 149 -35.32 -16.27 12.92
N THR A 150 -36.51 -16.76 12.62
CA THR A 150 -37.68 -15.89 12.45
C THR A 150 -38.13 -15.36 13.81
N VAL A 151 -38.80 -14.20 13.86
CA VAL A 151 -39.23 -13.57 15.14
C VAL A 151 -40.14 -14.47 15.99
N ASN A 152 -40.94 -15.32 15.35
CA ASN A 152 -41.79 -16.33 15.99
C ASN A 152 -41.10 -17.70 16.23
N ASN A 153 -39.81 -17.83 15.86
CA ASN A 153 -39.01 -19.06 15.88
C ASN A 153 -39.60 -20.24 15.06
N SER A 154 -40.43 -19.97 14.04
CA SER A 154 -40.94 -21.02 13.14
C SER A 154 -39.90 -21.60 12.18
N ALA A 155 -38.81 -20.86 11.91
CA ALA A 155 -37.62 -21.36 11.22
C ALA A 155 -36.35 -20.76 11.85
N ALA A 156 -35.25 -21.51 11.82
CA ALA A 156 -33.96 -21.10 12.35
C ALA A 156 -32.81 -21.91 11.72
N GLY A 157 -31.58 -21.40 11.81
CA GLY A 157 -30.38 -22.07 11.33
C GLY A 157 -29.10 -21.49 11.91
N SER A 158 -27.99 -22.22 11.79
CA SER A 158 -26.65 -21.76 12.16
C SER A 158 -25.88 -21.26 10.94
N PHE A 159 -25.01 -20.27 11.17
CA PHE A 159 -24.04 -19.77 10.19
C PHE A 159 -22.76 -19.34 10.91
N ARG A 160 -21.76 -18.87 10.15
CA ARG A 160 -20.49 -18.37 10.68
C ARG A 160 -20.27 -16.93 10.23
N ILE A 161 -19.71 -16.12 11.12
CA ILE A 161 -19.29 -14.74 10.87
C ILE A 161 -17.78 -14.61 11.05
N VAL A 162 -17.16 -13.58 10.48
CA VAL A 162 -15.77 -13.19 10.75
C VAL A 162 -15.79 -11.90 11.56
N PRO A 163 -15.23 -11.87 12.80
CA PRO A 163 -15.07 -10.63 13.57
C PRO A 163 -14.36 -9.52 12.77
N SER A 164 -14.69 -8.26 13.05
CA SER A 164 -14.22 -7.11 12.28
C SER A 164 -14.22 -5.85 13.15
N SER A 165 -13.61 -4.76 12.70
CA SER A 165 -13.44 -3.55 13.51
C SER A 165 -14.65 -2.59 13.45
N PRO A 166 -15.30 -2.24 14.58
CA PRO A 166 -15.21 -2.82 15.94
C PRO A 166 -16.10 -4.07 16.14
N PHE A 167 -15.72 -4.97 17.06
CA PHE A 167 -16.46 -6.21 17.36
C PHE A 167 -17.08 -6.22 18.77
N ASN A 168 -18.19 -5.49 18.92
CA ASN A 168 -19.00 -5.49 20.14
C ASN A 168 -20.47 -5.84 19.80
N PHE A 169 -20.70 -7.07 19.34
CA PHE A 169 -22.05 -7.62 19.19
C PHE A 169 -22.60 -8.08 20.56
N PRO A 170 -23.88 -7.81 20.87
CA PRO A 170 -24.45 -8.18 22.16
C PRO A 170 -24.71 -9.69 22.25
N ASN A 171 -23.89 -10.38 23.04
CA ASN A 171 -23.92 -11.84 23.22
C ASN A 171 -25.33 -12.33 23.64
N ASN A 172 -25.82 -13.40 22.98
CA ASN A 172 -27.17 -13.97 23.13
C ASN A 172 -28.34 -12.98 22.93
N THR A 173 -28.11 -11.78 22.41
CA THR A 173 -29.16 -10.78 22.13
C THR A 173 -29.52 -10.81 20.65
N LYS A 174 -30.81 -10.86 20.36
CA LYS A 174 -31.33 -10.89 19.00
C LYS A 174 -31.30 -9.49 18.35
N LEU A 175 -30.67 -9.38 17.19
CA LEU A 175 -30.71 -8.18 16.33
C LEU A 175 -31.55 -8.46 15.09
N THR A 176 -32.46 -7.55 14.75
CA THR A 176 -33.34 -7.69 13.57
C THR A 176 -32.56 -7.38 12.28
N VAL A 177 -32.67 -8.24 11.27
CA VAL A 177 -31.95 -8.10 9.99
C VAL A 177 -32.66 -7.12 9.06
N LEU A 178 -32.03 -5.97 8.84
CA LEU A 178 -32.42 -5.00 7.82
C LEU A 178 -31.57 -5.20 6.57
N ALA A 179 -32.20 -5.67 5.50
CA ALA A 179 -31.65 -5.68 4.16
C ALA A 179 -32.55 -4.81 3.27
N PRO A 180 -32.07 -3.68 2.73
CA PRO A 180 -32.83 -2.90 1.75
C PRO A 180 -33.13 -3.75 0.50
N ASP A 181 -34.40 -3.76 0.06
CA ASP A 181 -34.87 -4.59 -1.07
C ASP A 181 -34.52 -3.98 -2.44
N VAL A 182 -33.22 -3.82 -2.69
CA VAL A 182 -32.66 -3.17 -3.88
C VAL A 182 -31.94 -4.15 -4.82
N PRO A 183 -31.81 -3.83 -6.13
CA PRO A 183 -30.98 -4.62 -7.03
C PRO A 183 -29.52 -4.68 -6.59
N ALA A 184 -28.86 -5.83 -6.80
CA ALA A 184 -27.45 -6.06 -6.46
C ALA A 184 -26.47 -5.30 -7.38
N SER A 185 -26.53 -3.97 -7.34
CA SER A 185 -25.68 -3.02 -8.09
C SER A 185 -24.25 -2.96 -7.54
N ASP A 186 -23.28 -2.61 -8.39
CA ASP A 186 -21.95 -2.14 -7.94
C ASP A 186 -21.81 -0.60 -8.09
N ASN A 187 -22.81 0.07 -8.68
CA ASN A 187 -22.99 1.54 -8.63
C ASN A 187 -23.76 1.93 -7.35
N CYS A 188 -23.58 3.17 -6.89
CA CYS A 188 -24.36 3.71 -5.77
C CYS A 188 -25.86 3.76 -6.09
N LEU A 189 -26.69 3.52 -5.07
CA LEU A 189 -28.15 3.42 -5.20
C LEU A 189 -28.86 4.60 -4.53
N PRO A 190 -30.03 5.06 -5.00
CA PRO A 190 -30.80 6.09 -4.31
C PRO A 190 -31.13 5.68 -2.86
N MET A 191 -30.87 6.57 -1.90
CA MET A 191 -31.13 6.34 -0.48
C MET A 191 -32.64 6.08 -0.25
N PRO A 192 -33.03 5.02 0.50
CA PRO A 192 -34.43 4.79 0.83
C PRO A 192 -35.00 5.92 1.70
N ASP A 193 -36.29 6.20 1.58
CA ASP A 193 -36.95 7.17 2.46
C ASP A 193 -36.98 6.64 3.90
N ARG A 194 -36.75 7.51 4.90
CA ARG A 194 -36.75 7.11 6.33
C ARG A 194 -38.05 6.44 6.77
N SER A 195 -39.19 6.78 6.16
CA SER A 195 -40.49 6.16 6.43
C SER A 195 -40.62 4.71 5.94
N SER A 196 -39.67 4.23 5.12
CA SER A 196 -39.59 2.81 4.71
C SER A 196 -38.85 1.92 5.73
N LEU A 197 -38.26 2.51 6.78
CA LEU A 197 -37.46 1.83 7.79
C LEU A 197 -38.18 1.79 9.15
N PRO A 198 -37.93 0.78 10.01
CA PRO A 198 -38.53 0.72 11.36
C PRO A 198 -38.32 1.98 12.20
N ASP A 199 -39.25 2.29 13.12
CA ASP A 199 -39.13 3.46 14.00
C ASP A 199 -37.91 3.35 14.93
N ASP A 200 -37.73 2.20 15.58
CA ASP A 200 -36.51 1.87 16.33
C ASP A 200 -35.48 1.15 15.44
N LEU A 201 -34.26 1.68 15.39
CA LEU A 201 -33.10 1.10 14.69
C LEU A 201 -31.99 0.66 15.67
N SER A 202 -32.17 0.80 16.98
CA SER A 202 -31.14 0.52 17.99
C SER A 202 -30.80 -0.96 18.13
N ASN A 203 -31.74 -1.85 17.78
CA ASN A 203 -31.61 -3.31 17.81
C ASN A 203 -31.60 -3.93 16.39
N VAL A 204 -31.15 -3.16 15.39
CA VAL A 204 -31.10 -3.56 13.98
C VAL A 204 -29.66 -3.82 13.54
N VAL A 205 -29.47 -4.86 12.73
CA VAL A 205 -28.23 -5.14 11.99
C VAL A 205 -28.48 -5.01 10.49
N VAL A 206 -27.63 -4.25 9.80
CA VAL A 206 -27.71 -4.09 8.34
C VAL A 206 -27.00 -5.27 7.68
N LEU A 207 -27.64 -5.94 6.71
CA LEU A 207 -26.97 -6.88 5.81
C LEU A 207 -26.68 -6.18 4.47
N SER A 208 -25.40 -5.93 4.17
CA SER A 208 -24.97 -5.10 3.03
C SER A 208 -23.80 -5.72 2.26
N LYS A 209 -23.72 -5.50 0.94
CA LYS A 209 -22.43 -5.64 0.24
C LYS A 209 -21.41 -4.70 0.89
N TYR A 210 -20.14 -5.11 0.95
CA TYR A 210 -19.06 -4.31 1.54
C TYR A 210 -18.95 -2.89 0.95
N ASN A 211 -18.95 -2.76 -0.38
CA ASN A 211 -18.77 -1.49 -1.09
C ASN A 211 -20.08 -0.79 -1.49
N GLN A 212 -21.22 -1.06 -0.84
CA GLN A 212 -22.50 -0.43 -1.25
C GLN A 212 -22.62 1.01 -0.75
N CYS A 213 -22.29 1.96 -1.61
CA CYS A 213 -22.60 3.38 -1.45
C CYS A 213 -24.07 3.70 -1.79
N TRP A 214 -24.58 4.77 -1.21
CA TRP A 214 -25.96 5.24 -1.36
C TRP A 214 -26.01 6.75 -1.62
N LEU A 215 -26.82 7.18 -2.59
CA LEU A 215 -26.93 8.58 -3.00
C LEU A 215 -28.09 9.28 -2.29
N ASP A 216 -27.80 10.41 -1.63
CA ASP A 216 -28.82 11.31 -1.11
C ASP A 216 -29.56 12.08 -2.24
N ALA A 217 -30.53 12.91 -1.85
CA ALA A 217 -31.34 13.70 -2.78
C ALA A 217 -30.56 14.77 -3.58
N TRP A 218 -29.30 15.04 -3.23
CA TRP A 218 -28.39 15.98 -3.88
C TRP A 218 -27.28 15.28 -4.68
N GLY A 219 -27.19 13.94 -4.58
CA GLY A 219 -26.16 13.13 -5.22
C GLY A 219 -24.90 12.88 -4.35
N GLY A 220 -24.92 13.26 -3.07
CA GLY A 220 -23.86 12.93 -2.11
C GLY A 220 -23.87 11.42 -1.81
N ALA A 221 -22.70 10.79 -1.77
CA ALA A 221 -22.56 9.35 -1.53
C ALA A 221 -22.23 9.05 -0.07
N HIS A 222 -23.04 8.20 0.57
CA HIS A 222 -22.96 7.84 2.00
C HIS A 222 -23.00 6.33 2.21
N PHE A 223 -22.61 5.86 3.40
CA PHE A 223 -22.92 4.51 3.85
C PHE A 223 -24.32 4.46 4.50
N PHE A 224 -25.03 3.34 4.35
CA PHE A 224 -26.39 3.17 4.87
C PHE A 224 -26.45 3.20 6.41
N THR A 225 -25.46 2.59 7.07
CA THR A 225 -25.30 2.61 8.54
C THR A 225 -25.08 4.02 9.07
N GLU A 226 -24.33 4.84 8.35
CA GLU A 226 -24.04 6.23 8.69
C GLU A 226 -25.29 7.12 8.53
N ALA A 227 -25.91 7.08 7.35
CA ALA A 227 -27.10 7.88 7.03
C ALA A 227 -28.30 7.66 7.96
N PHE A 228 -28.41 6.47 8.56
CA PHE A 228 -29.49 6.12 9.51
C PHE A 228 -29.02 5.84 10.94
N ASN A 229 -27.74 6.12 11.24
CA ASN A 229 -27.10 5.93 12.55
C ASN A 229 -27.28 4.51 13.16
N ILE A 230 -27.08 3.47 12.36
CA ILE A 230 -27.27 2.06 12.76
C ILE A 230 -25.94 1.45 13.20
N SER A 231 -25.86 1.02 14.46
CA SER A 231 -24.61 0.56 15.10
C SER A 231 -24.11 -0.84 14.69
N TYR A 232 -24.87 -1.64 13.93
CA TYR A 232 -24.49 -3.02 13.61
C TYR A 232 -24.58 -3.34 12.11
N VAL A 233 -23.59 -4.05 11.57
CA VAL A 233 -23.55 -4.45 10.16
C VAL A 233 -22.89 -5.82 9.95
N LEU A 234 -23.51 -6.63 9.09
CA LEU A 234 -22.90 -7.77 8.42
C LEU A 234 -22.58 -7.38 6.97
N TYR A 235 -21.29 -7.35 6.64
CA TYR A 235 -20.85 -7.15 5.26
C TYR A 235 -20.67 -8.47 4.51
N TYR A 236 -20.90 -8.47 3.20
CA TYR A 236 -20.59 -9.61 2.32
C TYR A 236 -19.95 -9.18 0.99
N PRO A 237 -19.14 -10.04 0.34
CA PRO A 237 -18.53 -9.73 -0.97
C PRO A 237 -19.57 -9.80 -2.11
N SER A 238 -19.30 -9.22 -3.27
CA SER A 238 -20.28 -9.16 -4.38
C SER A 238 -20.46 -10.47 -5.19
N LYS A 239 -19.83 -11.59 -4.84
CA LYS A 239 -19.79 -12.82 -5.68
C LYS A 239 -19.82 -14.11 -4.86
N SER A 240 -20.57 -15.13 -5.31
CA SER A 240 -20.64 -16.47 -4.70
C SER A 240 -19.30 -17.20 -4.74
N ASN A 241 -18.68 -17.27 -5.92
CA ASN A 241 -17.49 -18.08 -6.17
C ASN A 241 -16.22 -17.33 -5.74
N ALA A 242 -16.23 -16.77 -4.53
CA ALA A 242 -15.07 -16.22 -3.87
C ALA A 242 -13.94 -17.26 -3.80
N SER A 243 -12.74 -16.89 -4.24
CA SER A 243 -11.58 -17.77 -4.16
C SER A 243 -11.14 -17.99 -2.71
N ALA A 244 -10.00 -18.65 -2.50
CA ALA A 244 -9.43 -18.71 -1.15
C ALA A 244 -8.99 -17.34 -0.63
N SER A 245 -8.68 -16.37 -1.50
CA SER A 245 -8.29 -15.02 -1.11
C SER A 245 -9.43 -13.98 -1.11
N ASP A 246 -10.62 -14.32 -1.64
CA ASP A 246 -11.79 -13.40 -1.67
C ASP A 246 -12.89 -13.73 -0.63
N GLY A 247 -12.62 -14.62 0.32
CA GLY A 247 -13.62 -15.10 1.29
C GLY A 247 -14.07 -14.02 2.29
N PRO A 248 -14.88 -14.37 3.31
CA PRO A 248 -15.14 -13.45 4.40
C PRO A 248 -13.81 -13.19 5.12
N LEU A 249 -13.36 -11.95 5.06
CA LEU A 249 -12.15 -11.46 5.71
C LEU A 249 -12.51 -10.38 6.72
N PHE A 250 -11.53 -9.99 7.53
CA PHE A 250 -11.69 -8.89 8.49
C PHE A 250 -11.99 -7.57 7.76
N ALA A 251 -13.08 -6.91 8.15
CA ALA A 251 -13.44 -5.57 7.73
C ALA A 251 -13.06 -4.52 8.79
N SER A 252 -13.03 -3.25 8.38
CA SER A 252 -13.09 -2.11 9.29
C SER A 252 -14.18 -1.14 8.85
N SER A 253 -14.82 -0.48 9.80
CA SER A 253 -15.73 0.63 9.52
C SER A 253 -15.25 1.89 10.22
N ASP A 254 -15.07 2.96 9.46
CA ASP A 254 -14.67 4.28 9.97
C ASP A 254 -15.87 5.06 10.58
N PHE A 255 -17.06 4.45 10.58
CA PHE A 255 -18.27 5.04 11.14
C PHE A 255 -18.24 5.09 12.67
N GLN A 256 -18.16 6.30 13.23
CA GLN A 256 -17.92 6.54 14.67
C GLN A 256 -18.92 5.86 15.63
N ASN A 257 -20.17 5.64 15.22
CA ASN A 257 -21.20 5.01 16.06
C ASN A 257 -21.39 3.50 15.78
N ALA A 258 -20.48 2.88 15.02
CA ALA A 258 -20.41 1.43 14.87
C ALA A 258 -20.07 0.76 16.21
N LYS A 259 -20.76 -0.34 16.51
CA LYS A 259 -20.50 -1.20 17.69
C LYS A 259 -20.10 -2.59 17.26
N GLY A 260 -20.83 -3.20 16.33
CA GLY A 260 -20.53 -4.53 15.80
C GLY A 260 -20.47 -4.54 14.28
N VAL A 261 -19.26 -4.75 13.75
CA VAL A 261 -18.98 -5.06 12.36
C VAL A 261 -18.54 -6.52 12.30
N ALA A 262 -19.07 -7.27 11.35
CA ALA A 262 -18.58 -8.60 10.99
C ALA A 262 -18.80 -8.85 9.49
N THR A 263 -18.14 -9.87 8.94
CA THR A 263 -18.38 -10.29 7.55
C THR A 263 -18.92 -11.72 7.45
N VAL A 264 -19.64 -12.00 6.37
CA VAL A 264 -20.14 -13.33 5.99
C VAL A 264 -19.82 -13.59 4.52
N ASP A 265 -19.71 -14.86 4.13
CA ASP A 265 -19.61 -15.20 2.70
C ASP A 265 -20.91 -14.89 1.95
N TYR A 266 -20.81 -14.80 0.62
CA TYR A 266 -21.92 -14.45 -0.26
C TYR A 266 -23.05 -15.50 -0.19
N ASP A 267 -22.73 -16.77 0.02
CA ASP A 267 -23.73 -17.85 0.03
C ASP A 267 -24.55 -17.81 1.33
N THR A 268 -23.91 -17.49 2.46
CA THR A 268 -24.53 -17.17 3.75
C THR A 268 -25.40 -15.91 3.65
N ALA A 269 -24.91 -14.83 3.04
CA ALA A 269 -25.72 -13.64 2.79
C ALA A 269 -26.94 -13.96 1.90
N SER A 270 -26.75 -14.77 0.85
CA SER A 270 -27.82 -15.20 -0.05
C SER A 270 -28.86 -16.08 0.65
N MET A 271 -28.43 -16.97 1.56
CA MET A 271 -29.32 -17.75 2.43
C MET A 271 -30.15 -16.83 3.33
N LEU A 272 -29.54 -15.85 3.99
CA LEU A 272 -30.24 -14.90 4.87
C LEU A 272 -31.25 -14.04 4.08
N LEU A 273 -30.88 -13.57 2.89
CA LEU A 273 -31.78 -12.83 1.99
C LEU A 273 -32.95 -13.70 1.49
N ALA A 274 -32.70 -14.97 1.16
CA ALA A 274 -33.74 -15.92 0.76
C ALA A 274 -34.71 -16.21 1.92
N ALA A 275 -34.19 -16.49 3.12
CA ALA A 275 -35.00 -16.73 4.31
C ALA A 275 -35.82 -15.49 4.73
N ARG A 276 -35.27 -14.26 4.57
CA ARG A 276 -36.02 -13.00 4.78
C ARG A 276 -37.15 -12.84 3.77
N LYS A 277 -36.95 -13.28 2.52
CA LYS A 277 -37.96 -13.26 1.46
C LYS A 277 -39.06 -14.32 1.65
N GLU A 278 -38.74 -15.46 2.26
CA GLU A 278 -39.70 -16.55 2.53
C GLU A 278 -40.52 -16.31 3.81
N TYR A 279 -39.85 -15.91 4.91
CA TYR A 279 -40.46 -15.83 6.25
C TYR A 279 -40.70 -14.40 6.77
N GLY A 280 -40.25 -13.37 6.06
CA GLY A 280 -40.32 -11.98 6.52
C GLY A 280 -39.20 -11.65 7.50
N SER A 281 -39.55 -11.12 8.68
CA SER A 281 -38.54 -10.60 9.62
C SER A 281 -37.67 -11.72 10.21
N LEU A 282 -36.35 -11.56 10.04
CA LEU A 282 -35.32 -12.41 10.65
C LEU A 282 -34.60 -11.67 11.77
N GLU A 283 -34.13 -12.44 12.73
CA GLU A 283 -33.27 -12.03 13.82
C GLU A 283 -31.99 -12.88 13.81
N ILE A 284 -30.83 -12.28 14.15
CA ILE A 284 -29.58 -13.02 14.40
C ILE A 284 -29.11 -12.87 15.84
N SER A 285 -28.33 -13.85 16.31
CA SER A 285 -27.54 -13.79 17.55
C SER A 285 -26.13 -14.30 17.29
N THR A 286 -25.14 -13.70 17.94
CA THR A 286 -23.74 -14.13 17.89
C THR A 286 -23.36 -14.92 19.13
N ASN A 287 -22.62 -16.02 18.97
CA ASN A 287 -22.17 -16.89 20.05
C ASN A 287 -20.64 -16.77 20.21
N ALA A 288 -20.15 -16.80 21.45
CA ALA A 288 -18.70 -16.78 21.75
C ALA A 288 -18.05 -18.16 21.55
N VAL A 289 -18.22 -18.75 20.37
CA VAL A 289 -17.60 -20.00 19.93
C VAL A 289 -16.84 -19.70 18.64
N SER A 290 -15.51 -19.69 18.72
CA SER A 290 -14.64 -19.43 17.58
C SER A 290 -14.19 -20.73 16.89
N ASN A 291 -13.70 -20.64 15.65
CA ASN A 291 -13.07 -21.74 14.92
C ASN A 291 -12.17 -21.21 13.79
N VAL A 292 -10.98 -21.79 13.62
CA VAL A 292 -10.15 -21.64 12.42
C VAL A 292 -10.47 -22.75 11.41
N SER A 293 -10.66 -22.39 10.14
CA SER A 293 -10.78 -23.33 9.02
C SER A 293 -9.82 -22.98 7.89
N TYR A 294 -9.58 -23.90 6.96
CA TYR A 294 -8.49 -23.79 5.99
C TYR A 294 -8.96 -24.15 4.56
N LYS A 295 -8.64 -23.31 3.57
CA LYS A 295 -9.02 -23.48 2.14
C LYS A 295 -7.81 -23.31 1.24
N VAL A 296 -7.54 -24.28 0.35
CA VAL A 296 -6.39 -24.23 -0.57
C VAL A 296 -6.52 -23.06 -1.54
N ASN A 297 -5.47 -22.24 -1.64
CA ASN A 297 -5.38 -21.13 -2.59
C ASN A 297 -4.79 -21.60 -3.92
N SER A 298 -5.66 -22.04 -4.82
CA SER A 298 -5.31 -22.47 -6.18
C SER A 298 -5.11 -21.33 -7.19
N LEU A 299 -5.32 -20.06 -6.81
CA LEU A 299 -5.15 -18.92 -7.74
C LEU A 299 -3.79 -18.24 -7.62
N SER A 300 -3.30 -18.05 -6.40
CA SER A 300 -2.08 -17.27 -6.10
C SER A 300 -1.21 -17.85 -4.99
N GLY A 301 -1.52 -19.05 -4.48
CA GLY A 301 -0.77 -19.65 -3.36
C GLY A 301 0.72 -19.83 -3.66
N LEU A 302 1.58 -19.30 -2.78
CA LEU A 302 3.04 -19.19 -2.95
C LEU A 302 3.52 -18.28 -4.09
N LEU A 303 2.63 -17.48 -4.68
CA LEU A 303 2.95 -16.50 -5.72
C LEU A 303 2.78 -15.08 -5.15
N SER A 304 3.39 -14.09 -5.83
CA SER A 304 3.36 -12.68 -5.40
C SER A 304 1.93 -12.16 -5.29
N SER A 305 1.58 -11.60 -4.12
CA SER A 305 0.27 -10.98 -3.89
C SER A 305 0.01 -9.85 -4.88
N LYS A 306 -1.20 -9.78 -5.43
CA LYS A 306 -1.60 -8.77 -6.43
C LYS A 306 -1.23 -7.34 -6.01
N PHE A 307 -1.46 -7.01 -4.74
CA PHE A 307 -1.29 -5.68 -4.17
C PHE A 307 0.16 -5.31 -3.87
N THR A 308 1.11 -6.26 -3.82
CA THR A 308 2.48 -5.96 -3.39
C THR A 308 3.08 -4.86 -4.26
N GLY A 309 3.67 -3.85 -3.64
CA GLY A 309 4.32 -2.74 -4.32
C GLY A 309 5.53 -3.22 -5.12
N TRP A 310 5.71 -2.63 -6.30
CA TRP A 310 6.84 -2.93 -7.17
C TRP A 310 7.83 -1.78 -7.16
N GLY A 311 9.11 -2.13 -7.27
CA GLY A 311 10.17 -1.20 -7.59
C GLY A 311 10.19 -0.78 -9.07
N PRO A 312 11.32 -0.22 -9.55
CA PRO A 312 12.49 0.11 -8.73
C PRO A 312 12.21 1.21 -7.70
N THR A 313 13.18 1.47 -6.83
CA THR A 313 13.24 2.76 -6.11
C THR A 313 13.35 3.91 -7.12
N ARG A 314 13.10 5.16 -6.71
CA ARG A 314 13.23 6.32 -7.63
C ARG A 314 14.70 6.58 -8.04
N ARG A 315 15.66 5.90 -7.41
CA ARG A 315 17.09 5.77 -7.81
C ARG A 315 17.41 4.52 -8.66
N ALA A 316 16.40 3.89 -9.28
CA ALA A 316 16.53 2.67 -10.09
C ALA A 316 16.99 1.39 -9.34
N LEU A 317 16.99 1.39 -8.01
CA LEU A 317 17.47 0.25 -7.22
C LEU A 317 16.41 -0.85 -7.05
N SER A 318 16.86 -2.06 -6.72
CA SER A 318 15.96 -3.21 -6.59
C SER A 318 15.08 -3.08 -5.37
N MET A 319 13.76 -3.16 -5.58
CA MET A 319 12.73 -3.16 -4.55
C MET A 319 11.55 -4.01 -5.07
N PRO A 320 10.89 -4.84 -4.25
CA PRO A 320 11.31 -5.26 -2.90
C PRO A 320 12.64 -6.02 -2.93
N LEU A 321 13.24 -6.27 -1.75
CA LEU A 321 14.46 -7.07 -1.65
C LEU A 321 14.15 -8.58 -1.73
N PHE A 322 13.03 -9.00 -1.13
CA PHE A 322 12.46 -10.35 -1.21
C PHE A 322 10.96 -10.31 -0.84
N LEU A 323 10.27 -11.44 -0.97
CA LEU A 323 8.88 -11.63 -0.55
C LEU A 323 8.76 -12.50 0.70
N ALA A 324 7.82 -12.17 1.57
CA ALA A 324 7.40 -13.02 2.69
C ALA A 324 5.86 -13.14 2.77
N PRO A 325 5.31 -14.14 3.47
CA PRO A 325 3.86 -14.34 3.59
C PRO A 325 3.13 -13.07 4.07
N GLY A 326 2.28 -12.50 3.21
CA GLY A 326 1.54 -11.26 3.51
C GLY A 326 0.06 -11.33 3.15
N GLY A 327 -0.34 -12.19 2.21
CA GLY A 327 -1.74 -12.42 1.86
C GLY A 327 -2.43 -13.44 2.75
N ASN A 328 -3.43 -12.97 3.50
CA ASN A 328 -4.30 -13.71 4.41
C ASN A 328 -3.54 -14.44 5.53
N ASN A 329 -2.90 -13.68 6.41
CA ASN A 329 -2.24 -14.19 7.61
C ASN A 329 -3.16 -14.14 8.83
N LEU A 330 -3.29 -15.26 9.52
CA LEU A 330 -3.88 -15.35 10.85
C LEU A 330 -2.88 -14.83 11.89
N SER A 331 -3.28 -13.88 12.74
CA SER A 331 -2.49 -13.38 13.86
C SER A 331 -3.39 -12.75 14.94
N THR A 332 -2.80 -12.35 16.06
CA THR A 332 -3.46 -11.76 17.24
C THR A 332 -4.06 -10.38 16.97
N LEU A 333 -5.23 -10.11 17.55
CA LEU A 333 -5.85 -8.79 17.62
C LEU A 333 -6.23 -8.47 19.09
N PRO A 334 -6.44 -7.20 19.46
CA PRO A 334 -7.06 -6.86 20.74
C PRO A 334 -8.46 -7.49 20.85
N GLN A 335 -8.88 -7.84 22.07
CA GLN A 335 -10.13 -8.59 22.29
C GLN A 335 -11.38 -7.86 21.77
N ARG A 336 -11.40 -6.52 21.81
CA ARG A 336 -12.48 -5.68 21.24
C ARG A 336 -12.63 -5.74 19.71
N PHE A 337 -11.76 -6.49 19.03
CA PHE A 337 -11.78 -6.77 17.59
C PHE A 337 -11.86 -8.28 17.27
N GLY A 338 -12.07 -9.13 18.27
CA GLY A 338 -12.23 -10.58 18.12
C GLY A 338 -11.06 -11.45 18.59
N GLY A 339 -9.97 -10.87 19.12
CA GLY A 339 -8.84 -11.62 19.72
C GLY A 339 -7.87 -12.26 18.72
N LEU A 340 -8.36 -12.79 17.61
CA LEU A 340 -7.59 -13.18 16.42
C LEU A 340 -8.22 -12.56 15.17
N GLY A 341 -7.46 -12.47 14.08
CA GLY A 341 -7.97 -12.03 12.79
C GLY A 341 -7.08 -12.41 11.61
N VAL A 342 -7.67 -12.40 10.42
CA VAL A 342 -6.99 -12.69 9.15
C VAL A 342 -6.87 -11.39 8.35
N LEU A 343 -5.65 -10.85 8.25
CA LEU A 343 -5.35 -9.62 7.51
C LEU A 343 -4.46 -9.91 6.30
N SER A 344 -4.45 -8.98 5.35
CA SER A 344 -3.60 -9.01 4.15
C SER A 344 -2.83 -7.71 3.98
N GLY A 345 -1.55 -7.80 3.61
CA GLY A 345 -0.71 -6.65 3.26
C GLY A 345 0.78 -6.97 3.37
N THR A 346 1.62 -6.16 2.72
CA THR A 346 3.08 -6.14 2.96
C THR A 346 3.42 -5.75 4.41
N SER A 347 2.47 -5.07 5.09
CA SER A 347 2.44 -4.91 6.55
C SER A 347 2.56 -6.24 7.32
N MET A 348 2.11 -7.36 6.77
CA MET A 348 2.20 -8.68 7.41
C MET A 348 3.48 -9.42 6.97
N SER A 349 3.95 -9.20 5.75
CA SER A 349 5.25 -9.72 5.27
C SER A 349 6.44 -9.16 6.03
N THR A 350 6.39 -7.88 6.40
CA THR A 350 7.50 -7.15 7.05
C THR A 350 7.94 -7.77 8.39
N PRO A 351 7.06 -7.99 9.39
CA PRO A 351 7.41 -8.65 10.65
C PRO A 351 7.84 -10.12 10.43
N PHE A 352 7.32 -10.80 9.41
CA PHE A 352 7.77 -12.14 9.05
C PHE A 352 9.24 -12.12 8.59
N GLY A 353 9.60 -11.20 7.68
CA GLY A 353 10.98 -11.01 7.20
C GLY A 353 11.95 -10.62 8.32
N ALA A 354 11.53 -9.71 9.20
CA ALA A 354 12.29 -9.33 10.39
C ALA A 354 12.48 -10.51 11.37
N GLY A 355 11.46 -11.36 11.55
CA GLY A 355 11.56 -12.60 12.32
C GLY A 355 12.56 -13.60 11.73
N VAL A 356 12.58 -13.77 10.40
CA VAL A 356 13.61 -14.59 9.74
C VAL A 356 15.01 -14.02 9.99
N ALA A 357 15.17 -12.70 9.94
CA ALA A 357 16.44 -12.06 10.24
C ALA A 357 16.89 -12.24 11.70
N ALA A 358 15.95 -12.27 12.66
CA ALA A 358 16.25 -12.61 14.05
C ALA A 358 16.79 -14.05 14.19
N LEU A 359 16.22 -15.01 13.46
CA LEU A 359 16.71 -16.40 13.44
C LEU A 359 18.11 -16.50 12.80
N VAL A 360 18.39 -15.74 11.73
CA VAL A 360 19.74 -15.69 11.12
C VAL A 360 20.73 -15.06 12.10
N LYS A 361 20.39 -13.94 12.76
CA LYS A 361 21.26 -13.27 13.76
C LYS A 361 21.52 -14.14 14.98
N GLN A 362 20.52 -14.89 15.46
CA GLN A 362 20.67 -15.86 16.54
C GLN A 362 21.64 -16.99 16.16
N LYS A 363 21.64 -17.41 14.89
CA LYS A 363 22.49 -18.50 14.40
C LYS A 363 23.93 -18.05 14.08
N HIS A 364 24.08 -16.86 13.53
CA HIS A 364 25.35 -16.25 13.10
C HIS A 364 25.47 -14.84 13.73
N PRO A 365 25.75 -14.74 15.04
CA PRO A 365 25.84 -13.45 15.74
C PRO A 365 26.94 -12.54 15.18
N GLU A 366 27.94 -13.11 14.50
CA GLU A 366 29.03 -12.41 13.83
C GLU A 366 28.64 -11.73 12.50
N TYR A 367 27.48 -12.07 11.91
CA TYR A 367 27.03 -11.44 10.66
C TYR A 367 26.62 -9.97 10.88
N SER A 368 26.98 -9.12 9.91
CA SER A 368 26.48 -7.74 9.82
C SER A 368 25.02 -7.70 9.34
N ALA A 369 24.39 -6.52 9.42
CA ALA A 369 23.06 -6.31 8.85
C ALA A 369 23.02 -6.64 7.34
N ASP A 370 24.04 -6.22 6.57
CA ASP A 370 24.11 -6.51 5.14
C ASP A 370 24.36 -7.99 4.87
N ASP A 371 25.20 -8.70 5.65
CA ASP A 371 25.35 -10.16 5.51
C ASP A 371 24.02 -10.90 5.68
N ILE A 372 23.17 -10.46 6.62
CA ILE A 372 21.85 -11.04 6.87
C ILE A 372 20.86 -10.69 5.74
N ARG A 373 20.84 -9.43 5.27
CA ARG A 373 20.06 -9.02 4.10
C ARG A 373 20.44 -9.85 2.87
N ASN A 374 21.74 -10.02 2.63
CA ASN A 374 22.29 -10.80 1.53
C ASN A 374 21.93 -12.28 1.67
N ALA A 375 22.10 -12.89 2.84
CA ALA A 375 21.75 -14.30 3.09
C ALA A 375 20.27 -14.57 2.81
N ILE A 376 19.36 -13.73 3.31
CA ILE A 376 17.91 -13.88 3.11
C ILE A 376 17.52 -13.69 1.65
N ALA A 377 17.97 -12.61 1.02
CA ALA A 377 17.60 -12.29 -0.37
C ALA A 377 18.17 -13.30 -1.39
N THR A 378 19.36 -13.86 -1.14
CA THR A 378 20.03 -14.75 -2.10
C THR A 378 19.70 -16.23 -1.91
N THR A 379 19.11 -16.61 -0.78
CA THR A 379 18.52 -17.95 -0.55
C THR A 379 17.00 -17.99 -0.80
N ALA A 380 16.36 -16.84 -0.99
CA ALA A 380 14.97 -16.75 -1.43
C ALA A 380 14.76 -17.44 -2.79
N ARG A 381 13.53 -17.89 -3.04
CA ARG A 381 13.16 -18.77 -4.15
C ARG A 381 12.28 -18.01 -5.15
N PRO A 382 12.75 -17.74 -6.38
CA PRO A 382 11.98 -17.01 -7.38
C PRO A 382 10.65 -17.69 -7.73
N VAL A 383 9.56 -16.93 -7.71
CA VAL A 383 8.21 -17.40 -8.02
C VAL A 383 7.82 -17.07 -9.46
N LYS A 384 6.86 -17.84 -10.02
CA LYS A 384 6.28 -17.59 -11.36
C LYS A 384 5.42 -16.32 -11.38
N TRP A 385 5.33 -15.68 -12.54
CA TRP A 385 4.45 -14.53 -12.72
C TRP A 385 2.97 -14.95 -12.76
N ASN A 386 2.11 -14.18 -12.09
CA ASN A 386 0.67 -14.41 -11.98
C ASN A 386 -0.09 -13.12 -12.36
N ASP A 387 -1.15 -13.25 -13.16
CA ASP A 387 -1.95 -12.11 -13.63
C ASP A 387 -3.00 -11.60 -12.62
N ALA A 388 -3.06 -12.22 -11.43
CA ALA A 388 -4.05 -12.04 -10.38
C ALA A 388 -5.51 -12.24 -10.83
N LYS A 389 -5.72 -13.05 -11.88
CA LYS A 389 -7.02 -13.54 -12.36
C LYS A 389 -7.04 -15.07 -12.50
N GLY A 390 -5.99 -15.74 -12.03
CA GLY A 390 -5.83 -17.20 -12.05
C GLY A 390 -4.88 -17.73 -13.13
N HIS A 391 -4.28 -16.87 -13.96
CA HIS A 391 -3.28 -17.31 -14.93
C HIS A 391 -1.87 -17.13 -14.36
N THR A 392 -1.19 -18.24 -14.11
CA THR A 392 0.25 -18.28 -13.87
C THR A 392 0.95 -18.58 -15.18
N LEU A 393 1.97 -17.80 -15.54
CA LEU A 393 2.77 -18.02 -16.75
C LEU A 393 4.10 -18.72 -16.41
N GLU A 394 4.71 -19.38 -17.39
CA GLU A 394 5.91 -20.20 -17.15
C GLU A 394 7.19 -19.40 -16.86
N PHE A 395 7.18 -18.08 -17.04
CA PHE A 395 8.29 -17.20 -16.67
C PHE A 395 8.19 -16.68 -15.23
N LEU A 396 9.33 -16.34 -14.65
CA LEU A 396 9.43 -15.81 -13.28
C LEU A 396 8.87 -14.37 -13.20
N ALA A 397 8.25 -14.01 -12.07
CA ALA A 397 7.84 -12.63 -11.83
C ALA A 397 9.06 -11.68 -11.95
N PRO A 398 8.91 -10.45 -12.49
CA PRO A 398 10.02 -9.50 -12.57
C PRO A 398 10.66 -9.25 -11.20
N THR A 399 11.97 -9.01 -11.13
CA THR A 399 12.63 -8.73 -9.83
C THR A 399 12.12 -7.44 -9.20
N PHE A 400 11.57 -6.50 -9.99
CA PHE A 400 10.81 -5.35 -9.46
C PHE A 400 9.53 -5.74 -8.73
N GLN A 401 8.96 -6.92 -8.95
CA GLN A 401 7.81 -7.42 -8.18
C GLN A 401 8.23 -8.24 -6.95
N GLN A 402 9.35 -8.98 -7.03
CA GLN A 402 9.66 -10.02 -6.04
C GLN A 402 11.06 -10.00 -5.41
N GLY A 403 11.99 -9.15 -5.86
CA GLY A 403 13.38 -9.18 -5.39
C GLY A 403 14.02 -10.55 -5.62
N GLY A 404 14.59 -11.14 -4.57
CA GLY A 404 15.09 -12.53 -4.55
C GLY A 404 14.02 -13.62 -4.69
N GLY A 405 12.73 -13.27 -4.50
CA GLY A 405 11.61 -14.20 -4.49
C GLY A 405 11.11 -14.52 -3.08
N LEU A 406 10.43 -15.66 -2.93
CA LEU A 406 9.85 -16.10 -1.66
C LEU A 406 10.94 -16.55 -0.68
N VAL A 407 11.01 -15.90 0.48
CA VAL A 407 11.95 -16.20 1.57
C VAL A 407 12.00 -17.69 1.92
N ASP A 408 13.22 -18.20 2.09
CA ASP A 408 13.48 -19.53 2.61
C ASP A 408 14.28 -19.42 3.91
N ALA A 409 13.56 -19.32 5.03
CA ALA A 409 14.15 -19.12 6.35
C ALA A 409 15.14 -20.23 6.73
N TRP A 410 14.88 -21.48 6.32
CA TRP A 410 15.79 -22.60 6.58
C TRP A 410 17.09 -22.42 5.79
N SER A 411 16.99 -22.11 4.50
CA SER A 411 18.16 -21.91 3.64
C SER A 411 18.99 -20.68 4.04
N ALA A 412 18.35 -19.59 4.50
CA ALA A 412 19.02 -18.41 5.02
C ALA A 412 19.79 -18.69 6.31
N VAL A 413 19.15 -19.35 7.29
CA VAL A 413 19.76 -19.72 8.58
C VAL A 413 20.91 -20.72 8.41
N HIS A 414 20.86 -21.57 7.38
CA HIS A 414 21.91 -22.56 7.09
C HIS A 414 22.81 -22.18 5.90
N ALA A 415 22.85 -20.90 5.51
CA ALA A 415 23.75 -20.43 4.46
C ALA A 415 25.22 -20.58 4.88
N THR A 416 25.99 -21.40 4.14
CA THR A 416 27.44 -21.55 4.32
C THR A 416 28.25 -20.66 3.39
N THR A 417 27.58 -19.97 2.47
CA THR A 417 28.17 -19.14 1.41
C THR A 417 27.37 -17.84 1.35
N LEU A 418 28.04 -16.72 1.62
CA LEU A 418 27.46 -15.39 1.50
C LEU A 418 27.86 -14.75 0.17
N LEU A 419 26.97 -13.94 -0.38
CA LEU A 419 27.27 -13.03 -1.49
C LEU A 419 27.38 -11.62 -0.92
N SER A 420 28.27 -10.79 -1.46
CA SER A 420 28.50 -9.43 -0.94
C SER A 420 27.43 -8.40 -1.35
N THR A 421 26.31 -8.84 -1.92
CA THR A 421 25.13 -8.02 -2.22
C THR A 421 23.88 -8.90 -2.35
N ALA A 422 22.74 -8.34 -1.97
CA ALA A 422 21.40 -8.95 -2.04
C ALA A 422 20.73 -8.78 -3.42
N SER A 423 21.15 -7.80 -4.21
CA SER A 423 20.60 -7.53 -5.55
C SER A 423 21.59 -6.80 -6.45
N LEU A 424 21.31 -6.74 -7.76
CA LEU A 424 22.12 -5.99 -8.72
C LEU A 424 21.31 -5.13 -9.69
N SER A 425 21.37 -3.83 -9.46
CA SER A 425 20.76 -2.80 -10.31
C SER A 425 21.76 -2.22 -11.30
N PHE A 426 21.51 -2.42 -12.59
CA PHE A 426 22.28 -1.79 -13.68
C PHE A 426 21.91 -0.32 -13.92
N ASN A 427 20.94 0.22 -13.16
CA ASN A 427 20.40 1.57 -13.27
C ASN A 427 19.71 1.82 -14.64
N ASP A 428 19.47 3.07 -14.98
CA ASP A 428 19.07 3.52 -16.32
C ASP A 428 20.26 3.54 -17.30
N THR A 429 20.04 3.90 -18.56
CA THR A 429 21.10 3.88 -19.58
C THR A 429 22.05 5.08 -19.55
N ALA A 430 21.79 6.10 -18.72
CA ALA A 430 22.64 7.28 -18.52
C ALA A 430 23.57 7.15 -17.30
N TYR A 431 23.09 6.52 -16.23
CA TYR A 431 23.81 6.32 -14.96
C TYR A 431 24.26 4.85 -14.76
N ARG A 432 24.44 4.12 -15.86
CA ARG A 432 24.77 2.69 -15.88
C ARG A 432 26.10 2.37 -15.21
N ALA A 433 26.08 1.41 -14.27
CA ALA A 433 27.29 0.77 -13.78
C ALA A 433 27.93 -0.10 -14.87
N THR A 434 29.21 0.15 -15.20
CA THR A 434 29.90 -0.52 -16.32
C THR A 434 30.27 -1.97 -16.06
N ASN A 435 30.44 -2.37 -14.79
CA ASN A 435 30.58 -3.76 -14.35
C ASN A 435 29.98 -3.90 -12.94
N LEU A 436 29.35 -5.04 -12.65
CA LEU A 436 28.95 -5.48 -11.31
C LEU A 436 29.18 -7.01 -11.17
N THR A 437 28.95 -7.69 -10.04
CA THR A 437 29.58 -9.03 -9.79
C THR A 437 28.74 -10.17 -9.17
N PHE A 438 28.54 -11.31 -9.88
CA PHE A 438 27.73 -12.53 -9.55
C PHE A 438 27.71 -13.63 -10.68
N SER A 439 26.99 -14.78 -10.58
CA SER A 439 26.79 -15.81 -11.67
C SER A 439 25.57 -16.75 -11.43
N ILE A 440 24.90 -17.49 -12.35
CA ILE A 440 25.02 -17.71 -13.82
C ILE A 440 23.73 -17.32 -14.65
N LYS A 441 22.94 -18.23 -15.30
CA LYS A 441 22.14 -17.95 -16.56
C LYS A 441 20.86 -18.83 -16.82
N ASN A 442 19.92 -18.66 -17.80
CA ASN A 442 19.48 -17.59 -18.77
C ASN A 442 18.41 -18.11 -19.82
N ILE A 443 17.23 -17.48 -20.05
CA ILE A 443 16.50 -17.46 -21.37
C ILE A 443 15.79 -16.10 -21.60
N VAL A 444 15.84 -15.56 -22.84
CA VAL A 444 15.20 -14.32 -23.36
C VAL A 444 15.17 -13.09 -22.42
N TYR A 445 16.34 -12.46 -22.23
CA TYR A 445 16.47 -11.12 -21.64
C TYR A 445 17.58 -10.33 -22.39
N ALA A 446 18.03 -9.20 -21.86
CA ALA A 446 19.23 -8.49 -22.34
C ALA A 446 20.44 -9.44 -22.42
N ASP A 447 21.34 -9.23 -23.38
CA ASP A 447 22.52 -10.08 -23.52
C ASP A 447 23.48 -9.84 -22.35
N ILE A 448 23.71 -10.85 -21.49
CA ILE A 448 24.56 -10.72 -20.30
C ILE A 448 25.83 -11.58 -20.44
N HIS A 449 26.99 -11.02 -20.11
CA HIS A 449 28.27 -11.71 -19.97
C HIS A 449 28.54 -12.02 -18.49
N ILE A 450 29.17 -13.16 -18.19
CA ILE A 450 29.49 -13.62 -16.83
C ILE A 450 30.86 -14.28 -16.85
N HIS A 451 31.80 -13.85 -16.02
CA HIS A 451 33.16 -14.37 -16.03
C HIS A 451 33.89 -14.30 -14.67
N PRO A 452 34.48 -15.40 -14.16
CA PRO A 452 34.44 -16.76 -14.71
C PRO A 452 33.08 -17.44 -14.51
N THR A 453 32.76 -18.44 -15.32
CA THR A 453 31.51 -19.21 -15.21
C THR A 453 31.57 -20.38 -14.21
N SER A 454 32.74 -20.66 -13.66
CA SER A 454 32.99 -21.65 -12.61
C SER A 454 34.27 -21.29 -11.84
N LEU A 455 34.34 -21.70 -10.58
CA LEU A 455 35.42 -21.34 -9.64
C LEU A 455 35.44 -22.30 -8.43
N GLU A 456 36.55 -22.31 -7.69
CA GLU A 456 36.73 -23.02 -6.42
C GLU A 456 36.91 -21.99 -5.30
N ILE A 457 36.10 -22.04 -4.24
CA ILE A 457 36.29 -21.23 -3.02
C ILE A 457 36.64 -22.16 -1.87
N LYS A 458 37.73 -21.85 -1.16
CA LYS A 458 38.13 -22.55 0.06
C LYS A 458 37.45 -21.93 1.28
N PRO A 459 37.17 -22.69 2.36
CA PRO A 459 36.56 -22.14 3.57
C PRO A 459 37.28 -20.88 4.07
N GLY A 460 36.52 -19.83 4.38
CA GLY A 460 37.06 -18.53 4.80
C GLY A 460 37.74 -17.69 3.70
N SER A 461 37.65 -18.11 2.43
CA SER A 461 38.13 -17.34 1.26
C SER A 461 36.97 -16.70 0.50
N SER A 462 37.27 -15.72 -0.36
CA SER A 462 36.31 -15.10 -1.28
C SER A 462 36.81 -15.14 -2.72
N ALA A 463 35.91 -14.94 -3.69
CA ALA A 463 36.21 -14.86 -5.11
C ALA A 463 35.26 -13.86 -5.81
N THR A 464 35.72 -13.24 -6.89
CA THR A 464 34.96 -12.25 -7.67
C THR A 464 34.54 -12.84 -9.01
N VAL A 465 33.28 -12.60 -9.42
CA VAL A 465 32.77 -12.95 -10.76
C VAL A 465 32.16 -11.71 -11.38
N SER A 466 32.63 -11.27 -12.54
CA SER A 466 32.10 -10.07 -13.22
C SER A 466 30.90 -10.38 -14.11
N VAL A 467 29.93 -9.48 -14.10
CA VAL A 467 28.70 -9.49 -14.91
C VAL A 467 28.48 -8.13 -15.57
N SER A 468 28.14 -8.15 -16.84
CA SER A 468 27.84 -6.94 -17.62
C SER A 468 26.79 -7.20 -18.69
N VAL A 469 25.97 -6.18 -18.98
CA VAL A 469 25.05 -6.19 -20.12
C VAL A 469 25.84 -5.87 -21.38
N ILE A 470 25.97 -6.87 -22.27
CA ILE A 470 26.62 -6.80 -23.57
C ILE A 470 25.79 -5.96 -24.54
N LYS A 471 24.46 -6.17 -24.53
CA LYS A 471 23.52 -5.50 -25.43
C LYS A 471 22.16 -5.36 -24.75
N GLU A 472 21.57 -4.16 -24.88
CA GLU A 472 20.15 -3.95 -24.58
C GLU A 472 19.24 -4.79 -25.48
N PRO A 473 18.06 -5.20 -24.99
CA PRO A 473 17.02 -5.70 -25.88
C PRO A 473 16.58 -4.57 -26.81
N ASP A 474 16.43 -4.87 -28.10
CA ASP A 474 16.07 -3.89 -29.12
C ASP A 474 14.57 -3.59 -29.04
N LEU A 475 14.23 -2.53 -28.30
CA LEU A 475 12.87 -2.19 -27.91
C LEU A 475 12.52 -0.79 -28.44
N SER A 476 11.87 -0.75 -29.60
CA SER A 476 11.40 0.49 -30.26
C SER A 476 10.60 1.43 -29.35
N ASP A 477 9.90 0.85 -28.39
CA ASP A 477 8.96 1.53 -27.49
C ASP A 477 9.59 1.83 -26.11
N ALA A 478 10.89 1.58 -25.89
CA ALA A 478 11.51 1.68 -24.56
C ALA A 478 11.36 3.06 -23.91
N ALA A 479 11.56 4.12 -24.70
CA ALA A 479 11.43 5.51 -24.26
C ALA A 479 9.97 5.96 -24.05
N THR A 480 8.98 5.23 -24.56
CA THR A 480 7.55 5.58 -24.43
C THR A 480 6.79 4.66 -23.47
N ARG A 481 7.35 3.49 -23.11
CA ARG A 481 6.72 2.49 -22.22
C ARG A 481 7.50 2.15 -20.96
N VAL A 482 8.65 2.78 -20.72
CA VAL A 482 9.55 2.49 -19.57
C VAL A 482 9.91 0.99 -19.51
N SER A 483 10.43 0.46 -20.61
CA SER A 483 10.80 -0.95 -20.69
C SER A 483 11.91 -1.31 -19.71
N HIS A 484 11.79 -2.47 -19.07
CA HIS A 484 12.77 -3.00 -18.13
C HIS A 484 13.23 -4.41 -18.53
N PHE A 485 14.41 -4.79 -18.06
CA PHE A 485 14.91 -6.16 -18.08
C PHE A 485 15.22 -6.59 -16.65
N SER A 486 14.97 -7.86 -16.32
CA SER A 486 15.25 -8.42 -15.01
C SER A 486 15.42 -9.93 -15.09
N GLY A 487 15.98 -10.54 -14.05
CA GLY A 487 16.04 -11.99 -13.94
C GLY A 487 16.92 -12.43 -12.78
N TYR A 488 17.35 -13.68 -12.85
CA TYR A 488 18.18 -14.30 -11.82
C TYR A 488 19.45 -14.87 -12.41
N VAL A 489 20.47 -14.82 -11.57
CA VAL A 489 21.82 -15.25 -11.85
C VAL A 489 22.12 -16.24 -10.72
N ALA A 490 21.98 -17.52 -11.06
CA ALA A 490 21.90 -18.64 -10.11
C ALA A 490 23.26 -19.31 -9.90
N ILE A 491 23.66 -19.48 -8.64
CA ILE A 491 24.90 -20.12 -8.22
C ILE A 491 24.56 -21.51 -7.69
N GLU A 492 25.11 -22.54 -8.35
CA GLU A 492 24.94 -23.93 -7.97
C GLU A 492 26.32 -24.51 -7.60
N ALA A 493 26.47 -24.97 -6.36
CA ALA A 493 27.67 -25.66 -5.91
C ALA A 493 27.47 -27.18 -6.00
N GLU A 494 28.47 -27.91 -6.49
CA GLU A 494 28.36 -29.35 -6.72
C GLU A 494 28.13 -30.10 -5.40
N GLY A 495 27.01 -30.85 -5.33
CA GLY A 495 26.60 -31.58 -4.12
C GLY A 495 25.95 -30.73 -3.01
N ALA A 496 25.79 -29.42 -3.18
CA ALA A 496 25.09 -28.57 -2.21
C ALA A 496 23.56 -28.76 -2.31
N ALA A 497 22.88 -28.76 -1.14
CA ALA A 497 21.42 -28.85 -1.09
C ALA A 497 20.72 -27.53 -1.45
N ASN A 498 21.33 -26.40 -1.12
CA ASN A 498 20.76 -25.07 -1.32
C ASN A 498 21.32 -24.45 -2.61
N LYS A 499 20.44 -23.91 -3.45
CA LYS A 499 20.82 -23.06 -4.59
C LYS A 499 20.76 -21.60 -4.13
N LEU A 500 21.72 -20.79 -4.55
CA LEU A 500 21.64 -19.33 -4.38
C LEU A 500 21.15 -18.70 -5.68
N THR A 501 20.27 -17.71 -5.59
CA THR A 501 19.83 -16.90 -6.73
C THR A 501 19.92 -15.42 -6.39
N LEU A 502 20.78 -14.70 -7.11
CA LEU A 502 20.98 -13.28 -6.90
C LEU A 502 20.20 -12.51 -8.00
N PRO A 503 19.16 -11.73 -7.63
CA PRO A 503 18.32 -10.99 -8.58
C PRO A 503 19.07 -9.85 -9.25
N TYR A 504 18.72 -9.58 -10.51
CA TYR A 504 19.18 -8.40 -11.23
C TYR A 504 18.05 -7.64 -11.92
N THR A 505 18.33 -6.37 -12.22
CA THR A 505 17.36 -5.50 -12.89
C THR A 505 18.03 -4.30 -13.59
N GLY A 506 17.34 -3.74 -14.57
CA GLY A 506 17.78 -2.54 -15.30
C GLY A 506 16.72 -2.05 -16.28
N LEU A 507 16.96 -0.87 -16.86
CA LEU A 507 15.96 -0.14 -17.66
C LEU A 507 16.50 0.20 -19.06
N GLY A 508 15.65 0.02 -20.08
CA GLY A 508 16.00 0.19 -21.49
C GLY A 508 16.03 1.65 -21.99
N ALA A 509 15.80 2.63 -21.11
CA ALA A 509 15.85 4.06 -21.42
C ALA A 509 16.31 4.86 -20.19
N PRO A 510 16.91 6.07 -20.37
CA PRO A 510 17.18 6.98 -19.26
C PRO A 510 15.90 7.47 -18.59
N PHE A 511 15.91 7.71 -17.28
CA PHE A 511 14.81 8.41 -16.62
C PHE A 511 14.72 9.90 -17.04
N LEU A 512 15.84 10.51 -17.51
CA LEU A 512 15.88 11.89 -18.02
C LEU A 512 15.20 12.10 -19.39
N VAL A 513 14.84 11.04 -20.12
CA VAL A 513 14.05 11.16 -21.37
C VAL A 513 12.56 10.91 -21.17
N LEU A 514 12.15 10.44 -19.99
CA LEU A 514 10.74 10.25 -19.67
C LEU A 514 10.07 11.61 -19.41
N PRO A 515 8.86 11.86 -19.93
CA PRO A 515 8.06 13.00 -19.51
C PRO A 515 7.67 12.81 -18.04
N ALA A 516 7.78 13.89 -17.24
CA ALA A 516 7.29 13.87 -15.87
C ALA A 516 5.79 14.24 -15.82
N ILE A 517 5.33 15.10 -16.73
CA ILE A 517 3.94 15.58 -16.82
C ILE A 517 3.18 14.83 -17.91
N ASN A 518 2.06 14.22 -17.54
CA ASN A 518 1.16 13.53 -18.45
C ASN A 518 0.28 14.56 -19.19
N ARG A 519 0.57 14.75 -20.47
CA ARG A 519 -0.06 15.79 -21.31
C ARG A 519 -1.40 15.39 -21.91
N ASP A 520 -1.73 14.10 -21.89
CA ASP A 520 -3.00 13.58 -22.40
C ASP A 520 -4.14 13.71 -21.37
N THR A 521 -3.78 13.95 -20.09
CA THR A 521 -4.74 14.04 -18.98
C THR A 521 -4.63 15.33 -18.14
N SER A 522 -3.50 16.04 -18.19
CA SER A 522 -3.40 17.41 -17.65
C SER A 522 -4.21 18.39 -18.48
N ILE A 523 -5.08 19.19 -17.83
CA ILE A 523 -6.08 20.03 -18.51
C ILE A 523 -6.26 21.39 -17.81
N LEU A 524 -6.61 22.42 -18.59
CA LEU A 524 -7.26 23.61 -18.07
C LEU A 524 -8.62 23.22 -17.49
N SER A 525 -8.92 23.63 -16.27
CA SER A 525 -10.17 23.29 -15.60
C SER A 525 -10.81 24.48 -14.88
N GLY A 526 -12.06 24.31 -14.47
CA GLY A 526 -12.70 25.16 -13.49
C GLY A 526 -13.20 24.32 -12.34
N TYR A 527 -13.15 24.87 -11.13
CA TYR A 527 -13.47 24.16 -9.90
C TYR A 527 -14.60 24.88 -9.16
N ASN A 528 -15.63 24.13 -8.74
CA ASN A 528 -16.73 24.66 -7.95
C ASN A 528 -16.58 24.27 -6.47
N ILE A 529 -16.23 25.24 -5.63
CA ILE A 529 -16.04 25.03 -4.19
C ILE A 529 -17.35 24.66 -3.46
N SER A 530 -18.52 24.79 -4.10
CA SER A 530 -19.82 24.49 -3.50
C SER A 530 -20.20 23.00 -3.54
N ASN A 531 -19.54 22.20 -4.40
CA ASN A 531 -19.88 20.79 -4.61
C ASN A 531 -18.68 19.94 -5.10
N ASP A 532 -17.45 20.36 -4.79
CA ASP A 532 -16.19 19.63 -5.10
C ASP A 532 -16.08 19.17 -6.57
N ALA A 533 -16.57 20.00 -7.50
CA ALA A 533 -16.71 19.61 -8.90
C ALA A 533 -15.60 20.23 -9.77
N THR A 534 -14.73 19.38 -10.32
CA THR A 534 -13.79 19.74 -11.39
C THR A 534 -14.47 19.61 -12.77
N MET A 535 -14.36 20.64 -13.60
CA MET A 535 -14.85 20.65 -14.99
C MET A 535 -13.71 20.99 -15.96
N SER A 536 -13.55 20.23 -17.05
CA SER A 536 -12.64 20.60 -18.15
C SER A 536 -13.15 21.84 -18.88
N LEU A 537 -12.23 22.70 -19.37
CA LEU A 537 -12.56 23.96 -20.03
C LEU A 537 -11.99 24.06 -21.44
N ILE A 538 -12.67 24.85 -22.26
CA ILE A 538 -12.09 25.46 -23.44
C ILE A 538 -11.20 26.65 -23.05
N GLU A 539 -10.23 26.97 -23.90
CA GLU A 539 -9.44 28.20 -23.80
C GLU A 539 -10.32 29.46 -23.86
N GLU A 540 -9.76 30.59 -23.47
CA GLU A 540 -10.42 31.91 -23.44
C GLU A 540 -11.62 32.00 -22.48
N ARG A 541 -11.80 31.01 -21.60
CA ARG A 541 -12.84 31.06 -20.57
C ARG A 541 -12.68 32.31 -19.71
N ILE A 542 -13.72 33.13 -19.71
CA ILE A 542 -13.81 34.33 -18.88
C ILE A 542 -14.30 33.94 -17.48
N PHE A 543 -13.56 34.40 -16.47
CA PHE A 543 -13.92 34.35 -15.07
C PHE A 543 -14.20 35.77 -14.58
N ASN A 544 -15.43 36.02 -14.17
CA ASN A 544 -15.83 37.28 -13.54
C ASN A 544 -15.69 37.14 -12.03
N CYS A 545 -15.05 38.11 -11.39
CA CYS A 545 -14.98 38.23 -9.93
C CYS A 545 -15.21 39.67 -9.47
N THR A 546 -15.72 39.86 -8.26
CA THR A 546 -15.67 41.16 -7.57
C THR A 546 -14.41 41.24 -6.71
N LEU A 547 -13.95 42.47 -6.43
CA LEU A 547 -12.76 42.73 -5.59
C LEU A 547 -13.10 43.71 -4.46
N ASN A 548 -13.26 43.20 -3.24
CA ASN A 548 -13.47 44.00 -2.03
C ASN A 548 -12.26 43.92 -1.08
N LYS A 549 -11.40 44.95 -1.15
CA LYS A 549 -10.13 45.02 -0.39
C LYS A 549 -10.28 45.23 1.13
N THR A 550 -11.49 45.17 1.67
CA THR A 550 -11.74 45.22 3.14
C THR A 550 -12.07 43.85 3.75
N MET A 551 -12.14 42.78 2.95
CA MET A 551 -12.41 41.41 3.43
C MET A 551 -11.14 40.56 3.46
N ASN A 552 -11.08 39.60 4.39
CA ASN A 552 -9.95 38.68 4.54
C ASN A 552 -9.73 37.79 3.30
N SER A 553 -10.80 37.41 2.59
CA SER A 553 -10.73 36.95 1.21
C SER A 553 -11.26 38.08 0.31
N PRO A 554 -10.38 38.81 -0.41
CA PRO A 554 -10.76 40.04 -1.08
C PRO A 554 -11.42 39.83 -2.44
N VAL A 555 -11.39 38.61 -2.99
CA VAL A 555 -11.92 38.28 -4.32
C VAL A 555 -13.11 37.32 -4.18
N THR A 556 -14.14 37.48 -5.01
CA THR A 556 -15.29 36.56 -5.03
C THR A 556 -15.70 36.23 -6.45
N PHE A 557 -15.62 34.96 -6.83
CA PHE A 557 -15.97 34.47 -8.17
C PHE A 557 -17.47 34.21 -8.32
N GLN A 558 -18.02 34.48 -9.51
CA GLN A 558 -19.43 34.22 -9.79
C GLN A 558 -19.74 32.71 -9.70
N HIS A 559 -20.88 32.38 -9.06
CA HIS A 559 -21.35 31.01 -8.83
C HIS A 559 -20.34 30.07 -8.16
N SER A 560 -19.42 30.63 -7.35
CA SER A 560 -18.38 29.86 -6.66
C SER A 560 -17.48 29.05 -7.60
N PHE A 561 -17.35 29.48 -8.86
CA PHE A 561 -16.65 28.76 -9.92
C PHE A 561 -15.31 29.43 -10.25
N HIS A 562 -14.22 28.81 -9.79
CA HIS A 562 -12.86 29.33 -9.83
C HIS A 562 -12.10 28.86 -11.07
N PRO A 563 -11.18 29.67 -11.62
CA PRO A 563 -10.22 29.19 -12.62
C PRO A 563 -9.27 28.19 -11.97
N GLY A 564 -8.99 27.10 -12.67
CA GLY A 564 -8.20 26.00 -12.16
C GLY A 564 -7.48 25.21 -13.24
N VAL A 565 -6.85 24.13 -12.80
CA VAL A 565 -6.04 23.23 -13.61
C VAL A 565 -5.99 21.87 -12.93
N LYS A 566 -6.05 20.80 -13.72
CA LYS A 566 -5.68 19.45 -13.25
C LYS A 566 -4.33 19.13 -13.86
N VAL A 567 -3.36 18.75 -13.04
CA VAL A 567 -2.04 18.33 -13.51
C VAL A 567 -1.81 16.90 -13.06
N ASP A 568 -1.60 16.02 -14.02
CA ASP A 568 -1.24 14.63 -13.81
C ASP A 568 0.23 14.43 -14.11
N LEU A 569 0.92 13.71 -13.23
CA LEU A 569 2.28 13.24 -13.45
C LEU A 569 2.27 11.80 -13.95
N VAL A 570 3.28 11.43 -14.73
CA VAL A 570 3.48 10.08 -15.29
C VAL A 570 3.91 9.10 -14.20
N VAL A 571 4.72 9.58 -13.26
CA VAL A 571 5.00 8.93 -11.97
C VAL A 571 4.73 9.97 -10.87
N GLN A 572 5.78 10.68 -10.42
CA GLN A 572 5.77 11.76 -9.43
C GLN A 572 6.98 12.66 -9.69
N SER A 573 7.08 13.78 -8.95
CA SER A 573 8.30 14.60 -8.90
C SER A 573 8.63 15.03 -7.47
N ARG A 574 9.94 15.15 -7.17
CA ARG A 574 10.49 15.68 -5.91
C ARG A 574 10.76 17.18 -5.91
N ASP A 575 10.59 17.84 -7.06
CA ASP A 575 10.50 19.30 -7.14
C ASP A 575 9.48 19.63 -8.22
N PHE A 576 8.29 19.99 -7.76
CA PHE A 576 7.18 20.40 -8.58
C PHE A 576 6.82 21.84 -8.26
N ALA A 577 6.53 22.66 -9.27
CA ALA A 577 5.98 24.00 -9.09
C ALA A 577 4.83 24.24 -10.05
N LEU A 578 3.69 24.68 -9.52
CA LEU A 578 2.55 25.15 -10.31
C LEU A 578 2.42 26.66 -10.13
N SER A 579 2.43 27.39 -11.24
CA SER A 579 2.39 28.86 -11.25
C SER A 579 1.28 29.40 -12.14
N ILE A 580 0.81 30.61 -11.83
CA ILE A 580 -0.02 31.40 -12.74
C ILE A 580 0.87 32.41 -13.47
N VAL A 581 0.72 32.52 -14.79
CA VAL A 581 1.60 33.30 -15.66
C VAL A 581 0.78 34.28 -16.50
N ASP A 582 1.17 35.55 -16.55
CA ASP A 582 0.57 36.52 -17.48
C ASP A 582 1.02 36.20 -18.92
N THR A 583 0.05 35.96 -19.80
CA THR A 583 0.31 35.49 -21.17
C THR A 583 0.93 36.58 -22.07
N ASN A 584 0.88 37.86 -21.69
CA ASN A 584 1.41 38.96 -22.50
C ASN A 584 2.92 39.20 -22.24
N SER A 585 3.35 39.08 -20.99
CA SER A 585 4.72 39.33 -20.54
C SER A 585 5.52 38.05 -20.28
N GLY A 586 4.86 36.90 -20.21
CA GLY A 586 5.46 35.63 -19.78
C GLY A 586 5.83 35.59 -18.29
N LYS A 587 5.51 36.66 -17.53
CA LYS A 587 5.87 36.82 -16.13
C LYS A 587 5.09 35.83 -15.27
N GLU A 588 5.84 35.05 -14.49
CA GLU A 588 5.29 34.27 -13.38
C GLU A 588 4.74 35.25 -12.32
N MET A 589 3.42 35.21 -12.09
CA MET A 589 2.75 36.16 -11.21
C MET A 589 2.96 35.79 -9.75
N PHE A 590 2.77 34.51 -9.43
CA PHE A 590 3.21 33.82 -8.22
C PHE A 590 3.09 32.30 -8.40
N VAL A 591 3.64 31.54 -7.44
CA VAL A 591 3.57 30.07 -7.40
C VAL A 591 2.43 29.66 -6.46
N MET A 592 1.52 28.81 -6.93
CA MET A 592 0.31 28.35 -6.22
C MET A 592 0.58 27.15 -5.32
N THR A 593 1.47 26.24 -5.73
CA THR A 593 1.92 25.10 -4.90
C THR A 593 3.33 24.67 -5.28
N ARG A 594 4.03 24.05 -4.33
CA ARG A 594 5.30 23.36 -4.54
C ARG A 594 5.26 21.98 -3.89
N GLY A 595 5.68 20.95 -4.62
CA GLY A 595 5.96 19.62 -4.08
C GLY A 595 7.46 19.42 -3.88
N SER A 596 7.85 18.66 -2.85
CA SER A 596 9.24 18.38 -2.45
C SER A 596 9.55 16.87 -2.46
N SER A 597 10.69 16.42 -1.92
CA SER A 597 10.89 14.99 -1.60
C SER A 597 10.02 14.53 -0.42
N GLU A 598 9.71 15.44 0.50
CA GLU A 598 8.95 15.20 1.74
C GLU A 598 7.42 15.19 1.51
N ASP A 599 6.92 16.12 0.68
CA ASP A 599 5.55 16.17 0.20
C ASP A 599 5.55 16.18 -1.34
N PRO A 600 5.77 15.02 -1.98
CA PRO A 600 5.91 14.93 -3.43
C PRO A 600 4.56 15.01 -4.13
N TYR A 601 4.49 15.84 -5.17
CA TYR A 601 3.26 16.09 -5.91
C TYR A 601 2.69 14.77 -6.46
N LEU A 602 1.51 14.40 -5.97
CA LEU A 602 0.78 13.21 -6.41
C LEU A 602 0.01 13.51 -7.71
N SER A 603 -0.10 12.54 -8.60
CA SER A 603 -0.96 12.67 -9.79
C SER A 603 -2.45 12.74 -9.41
N GLY A 604 -3.28 13.41 -10.20
CA GLY A 604 -4.74 13.46 -10.02
C GLY A 604 -5.34 14.74 -9.43
N TRP A 605 -4.57 15.59 -8.75
CA TRP A 605 -5.14 16.77 -8.04
C TRP A 605 -5.55 17.91 -8.98
N THR A 606 -6.70 18.50 -8.68
CA THR A 606 -7.15 19.78 -9.25
C THR A 606 -6.72 20.92 -8.32
N TRP A 607 -6.05 21.92 -8.89
CA TRP A 607 -5.72 23.16 -8.21
C TRP A 607 -6.56 24.30 -8.80
N TYR A 608 -6.90 25.29 -7.96
CA TYR A 608 -7.69 26.45 -8.37
C TYR A 608 -7.19 27.71 -7.69
N TYR A 609 -7.41 28.85 -8.33
CA TYR A 609 -7.11 30.16 -7.76
C TYR A 609 -8.32 30.61 -6.94
N ASP A 610 -8.19 30.55 -5.62
CA ASP A 610 -9.20 30.98 -4.65
C ASP A 610 -9.50 32.49 -4.78
N GLY A 611 -8.48 33.28 -5.10
CA GLY A 611 -8.54 34.72 -5.23
C GLY A 611 -7.32 35.47 -4.70
N THR A 612 -6.38 34.83 -4.01
CA THR A 612 -5.19 35.51 -3.48
C THR A 612 -3.95 34.61 -3.34
N ASP A 613 -2.91 35.10 -2.68
CA ASP A 613 -1.74 34.32 -2.25
C ASP A 613 -1.49 34.55 -0.74
N ALA A 614 -0.49 33.88 -0.17
CA ALA A 614 -0.13 34.03 1.25
C ALA A 614 0.34 35.47 1.64
N ASN A 615 0.53 36.36 0.67
CA ASN A 615 0.92 37.77 0.86
C ASN A 615 -0.23 38.75 0.57
N TYR A 616 -1.47 38.26 0.40
CA TYR A 616 -2.66 39.01 -0.03
C TYR A 616 -2.55 39.67 -1.41
N PHE A 617 -1.63 39.20 -2.27
CA PHE A 617 -1.57 39.60 -3.67
C PHE A 617 -2.79 39.08 -4.44
N HIS A 618 -3.22 39.82 -5.45
CA HIS A 618 -4.40 39.50 -6.25
C HIS A 618 -4.12 39.84 -7.71
N LEU A 619 -4.44 38.92 -8.62
CA LEU A 619 -4.26 39.10 -10.06
C LEU A 619 -5.09 40.30 -10.56
N PRO A 620 -4.49 41.23 -11.33
CA PRO A 620 -5.27 42.25 -12.04
C PRO A 620 -6.13 41.61 -13.14
N ALA A 621 -7.14 42.33 -13.63
CA ALA A 621 -7.89 41.91 -14.81
C ALA A 621 -6.93 41.74 -16.00
N GLY A 622 -6.95 40.58 -16.66
CA GLY A 622 -5.87 40.15 -17.54
C GLY A 622 -6.09 38.78 -18.18
N ARG A 623 -5.06 38.28 -18.86
CA ARG A 623 -5.03 36.99 -19.57
C ARG A 623 -3.92 36.14 -18.96
N TYR A 624 -4.28 34.96 -18.50
CA TYR A 624 -3.38 34.08 -17.76
C TYR A 624 -3.38 32.66 -18.32
N HIS A 625 -2.34 31.90 -18.01
CA HIS A 625 -2.32 30.45 -18.15
C HIS A 625 -1.65 29.84 -16.91
N TRP A 626 -1.86 28.54 -16.72
CA TRP A 626 -1.16 27.76 -15.71
C TRP A 626 0.12 27.19 -16.30
N ARG A 627 1.22 27.23 -15.55
CA ARG A 627 2.48 26.61 -15.89
C ARG A 627 2.86 25.61 -14.81
N ALA A 628 2.93 24.34 -15.17
CA ALA A 628 3.48 23.28 -14.33
C ALA A 628 4.93 23.01 -14.73
N LYS A 629 5.82 22.94 -13.74
CA LYS A 629 7.20 22.48 -13.86
C LYS A 629 7.35 21.26 -12.96
N ALA A 630 7.94 20.18 -13.46
CA ALA A 630 8.19 18.97 -12.70
C ALA A 630 9.61 18.47 -13.00
N LEU A 631 10.46 18.39 -11.98
CA LEU A 631 11.78 17.76 -12.10
C LEU A 631 11.60 16.29 -12.50
N LYS A 632 12.32 15.84 -13.54
CA LYS A 632 12.32 14.43 -13.97
C LYS A 632 12.94 13.54 -12.88
N MET A 633 12.72 12.23 -12.97
CA MET A 633 12.93 11.34 -11.82
C MET A 633 14.38 11.25 -11.32
N THR A 634 15.39 11.38 -12.20
CA THR A 634 16.82 11.53 -11.84
C THR A 634 17.36 12.93 -12.13
N GLY A 635 16.48 13.92 -12.27
CA GLY A 635 16.84 15.30 -12.56
C GLY A 635 17.63 15.96 -11.45
N ASP A 636 18.56 16.83 -11.86
CA ASP A 636 19.27 17.76 -10.98
C ASP A 636 18.48 19.08 -10.88
N PRO A 637 18.02 19.50 -9.69
CA PRO A 637 17.22 20.72 -9.54
C PRO A 637 17.95 22.00 -9.94
N GLU A 638 19.29 21.99 -10.00
CA GLU A 638 20.06 23.14 -10.48
C GLU A 638 20.07 23.25 -12.02
N LYS A 639 19.61 22.22 -12.75
CA LYS A 639 19.54 22.19 -14.23
C LYS A 639 18.12 22.38 -14.75
N LYS A 640 17.91 23.39 -15.59
CA LYS A 640 16.58 23.75 -16.13
C LYS A 640 16.09 22.75 -17.18
N GLU A 641 17.02 22.11 -17.88
CA GLU A 641 16.82 21.05 -18.87
C GLU A 641 16.33 19.71 -18.27
N ASP A 642 16.53 19.52 -16.97
CA ASP A 642 16.06 18.34 -16.22
C ASP A 642 14.61 18.49 -15.72
N TYR A 643 14.00 19.68 -15.85
CA TYR A 643 12.57 19.88 -15.62
C TYR A 643 11.76 19.62 -16.89
N ASP A 644 10.69 18.86 -16.75
CA ASP A 644 9.59 18.85 -17.69
C ASP A 644 8.68 20.06 -17.44
N THR A 645 8.23 20.76 -18.50
CA THR A 645 7.36 21.94 -18.38
C THR A 645 6.14 21.80 -19.29
N TRP A 646 4.96 22.08 -18.73
CA TRP A 646 3.68 22.11 -19.43
C TRP A 646 2.94 23.41 -19.11
N GLU A 647 2.24 23.93 -20.11
CA GLU A 647 1.41 25.13 -19.99
C GLU A 647 -0.02 24.79 -20.41
N SER A 648 -1.00 25.28 -19.65
CA SER A 648 -2.41 25.15 -20.02
C SER A 648 -2.78 26.13 -21.14
N GLY A 649 -3.91 25.88 -21.80
CA GLY A 649 -4.60 26.93 -22.56
C GLY A 649 -4.91 28.16 -21.69
N SER A 650 -5.07 29.33 -22.31
CA SER A 650 -5.29 30.58 -21.57
C SER A 650 -6.72 30.77 -21.07
N TRP A 651 -6.87 31.55 -20.01
CA TRP A 651 -8.13 32.01 -19.42
C TRP A 651 -8.06 33.53 -19.13
N ILE A 652 -9.22 34.16 -18.96
CA ILE A 652 -9.34 35.62 -18.83
C ILE A 652 -9.97 35.97 -17.48
N LEU A 653 -9.26 36.75 -16.66
CA LEU A 653 -9.81 37.31 -15.43
C LEU A 653 -10.44 38.67 -15.70
N ARG A 654 -11.70 38.86 -15.29
CA ARG A 654 -12.38 40.15 -15.32
C ARG A 654 -12.85 40.52 -13.92
N ILE A 655 -12.34 41.64 -13.42
CA ILE A 655 -12.87 42.26 -12.21
C ILE A 655 -14.11 43.07 -12.62
N VAL A 656 -15.27 42.70 -12.07
CA VAL A 656 -16.52 43.44 -12.19
C VAL A 656 -16.76 44.27 -10.93
N SER A 657 -17.38 45.44 -11.11
CA SER A 657 -17.71 46.42 -10.07
C SER A 657 -19.01 46.10 -9.35
#